data_AF-A0A433PRX9-F1
#
_entry.id   AF-A0A433PRX9-F1
#
_cell.length_a   1.000
_cell.length_b   1.000
_cell.length_c   1.000
_cell.angle_alpha   90.00
_cell.angle_beta   90.00
_cell.angle_gamma   90.00
#
_symmetry.space_group_name_H-M   'P 1'
#
loop_
_entity.id
_entity.type
_entity.pdbx_description
1 polymer ?
#
loop_
_entity_poly.entity_id
_entity_poly.type
_entity_poly.pdbx_seq_one_letter_code
_entity_poly.pdbx_strand_id
1 'polypeptide(L)'
;MQQDDLQDQIKIEFGSLGQLNLEAISECASICRLYSLKPQDLRFKWEAYAFNSLGEDNQPTPVHLKQLHKEIQRDFDKQIHSQRKQKTSAPIGDSMEYENESLIDIMQANGIPVESFEPSKASRIGLSQLPIYPSLKRPGSLPAVSSSQAKIEETLNLHLSLAPPRIDNNKRCEISLVTQEMEHYRYMFDKISEKAQALDDRIEYFAELLQEYYHIEDFANPSHPSQDPITAVGRVCCDAEGRLNDQSVLLETSRRFGGLYRVKLALGNVPEYTLFPGQIIGVQGPNITGHYLTVTKILPPPLPPLVLQDPADLFKYTNEMNGQPLTFIIAAGPYTLEKDLLFNPLQDLVDKIIEDQPDLVVLECHNFDVFSLLDHAPLPPSQLGPFVDIDHPLIKLGDIDCSLESLFQTQISMRLQRLDRACPGTTVILIPHVRDACHDHAAFPQPPLKIPDLHIPKGVTLVSNPCQLRVNECVVAVSSADVLLEIGSQELARPKVSVSDRMGRLSRHILQQRSFYPLFPPAPGDNLDFEHMPQIQLEATPDVLILNSRLRFVLYFCFSYFHSKKLIAPRYLLDHNIPSDCLTCSDRRQCRVHQPRLTDQPRLNDQEAVERNVCAYDVAPAATGGGRDRWERGKGVGTSEGRYSEDLGCGGVLGSDVS
;
A
#
# COMPACT_ATOMS: atom_id res chain seq x y z
N MET A 1 -17.68 41.17 11.05
CA MET A 1 -18.65 41.07 9.94
C MET A 1 -19.76 42.07 10.16
N GLN A 2 -20.16 42.81 9.11
CA GLN A 2 -21.37 43.64 9.16
C GLN A 2 -22.60 42.72 9.26
N GLN A 3 -23.66 43.17 9.94
CA GLN A 3 -24.81 42.33 10.29
C GLN A 3 -25.52 41.77 9.05
N ASP A 4 -25.54 42.52 7.95
CA ASP A 4 -26.19 42.13 6.69
C ASP A 4 -25.40 41.03 5.97
N ASP A 5 -24.06 41.10 5.98
CA ASP A 5 -23.16 40.11 5.36
C ASP A 5 -23.24 38.73 6.06
N LEU A 6 -23.39 38.71 7.38
CA LEU A 6 -23.60 37.46 8.14
C LEU A 6 -24.95 36.80 7.84
N GLN A 7 -26.01 37.60 7.69
CA GLN A 7 -27.33 37.06 7.39
C GLN A 7 -27.41 36.48 5.97
N ASP A 8 -26.73 37.09 5.02
CA ASP A 8 -26.70 36.59 3.64
C ASP A 8 -25.88 35.29 3.52
N GLN A 9 -24.77 35.16 4.24
CA GLN A 9 -24.03 33.89 4.34
C GLN A 9 -24.86 32.77 4.99
N ILE A 10 -25.65 33.09 6.02
CA ILE A 10 -26.55 32.10 6.65
C ILE A 10 -27.62 31.62 5.68
N LYS A 11 -28.20 32.52 4.86
CA LYS A 11 -29.19 32.15 3.84
C LYS A 11 -28.60 31.23 2.76
N ILE A 12 -27.34 31.44 2.38
CA ILE A 12 -26.64 30.60 1.40
C ILE A 12 -26.40 29.21 1.98
N GLU A 13 -25.83 29.13 3.18
CA GLU A 13 -25.46 27.85 3.80
C GLU A 13 -26.68 26.99 4.17
N PHE A 14 -27.74 27.60 4.69
CA PHE A 14 -28.97 26.88 5.06
C PHE A 14 -29.96 26.75 3.89
N GLY A 15 -29.67 27.32 2.72
CA GLY A 15 -30.55 27.30 1.56
C GLY A 15 -30.87 25.89 1.04
N SER A 16 -30.01 24.91 1.29
CA SER A 16 -30.24 23.50 0.96
C SER A 16 -31.30 22.81 1.83
N LEU A 17 -31.67 23.39 2.97
CA LEU A 17 -32.62 22.85 3.95
C LEU A 17 -34.02 23.47 3.84
N GLY A 18 -34.25 24.34 2.84
CA GLY A 18 -35.49 25.07 2.62
C GLY A 18 -35.40 26.55 3.02
N GLN A 19 -36.44 27.32 2.68
CA GLN A 19 -36.44 28.77 2.88
C GLN A 19 -36.65 29.11 4.36
N LEU A 20 -35.57 29.52 5.05
CA LEU A 20 -35.61 29.98 6.43
C LEU A 20 -36.50 31.23 6.59
N ASN A 21 -37.27 31.29 7.67
CA ASN A 21 -37.98 32.51 8.03
C ASN A 21 -37.02 33.58 8.61
N LEU A 22 -37.42 34.85 8.55
CA LEU A 22 -36.59 35.97 9.03
C LEU A 22 -36.23 35.87 10.53
N GLU A 23 -37.09 35.23 11.33
CA GLU A 23 -36.85 35.03 12.76
C GLU A 23 -35.73 34.00 13.00
N ALA A 24 -35.72 32.90 12.26
CA ALA A 24 -34.69 31.86 12.31
C ALA A 24 -33.33 32.39 11.86
N ILE A 25 -33.29 33.21 10.81
CA ILE A 25 -32.05 33.85 10.34
C ILE A 25 -31.47 34.77 11.43
N SER A 26 -32.33 35.51 12.13
CA SER A 26 -31.87 36.40 13.21
C SER A 26 -31.37 35.63 14.44
N GLU A 27 -31.98 34.50 14.78
CA GLU A 27 -31.51 33.61 15.85
C GLU A 27 -30.17 32.94 15.48
N CYS A 28 -30.02 32.42 14.25
CA CYS A 28 -28.74 31.87 13.77
C CYS A 28 -27.62 32.90 13.80
N ALA A 29 -27.88 34.14 13.36
CA ALA A 29 -26.92 35.23 13.42
C ALA A 29 -26.58 35.64 14.87
N SER A 30 -27.50 35.44 15.81
CA SER A 30 -27.25 35.64 17.25
C SER A 30 -26.30 34.57 17.79
N ILE A 31 -26.55 33.29 17.49
CA ILE A 31 -25.71 32.16 17.92
C ILE A 31 -24.29 32.27 17.36
N CYS A 32 -24.13 32.55 16.07
CA CYS A 32 -22.81 32.74 15.45
C CYS A 32 -22.00 33.84 16.15
N ARG A 33 -22.65 34.94 16.56
CA ARG A 33 -21.99 36.05 17.26
C ARG A 33 -21.65 35.70 18.71
N LEU A 34 -22.56 35.05 19.44
CA LEU A 34 -22.36 34.73 20.86
C LEU A 34 -21.24 33.72 21.07
N TYR A 35 -21.10 32.74 20.17
CA TYR A 35 -20.12 31.65 20.31
C TYR A 35 -18.98 31.72 19.30
N SER A 36 -18.85 32.83 18.56
CA SER A 36 -17.82 33.02 17.51
C SER A 36 -17.76 31.87 16.49
N LEU A 37 -18.93 31.37 16.07
CA LEU A 37 -19.06 30.27 15.09
C LEU A 37 -19.21 30.83 13.67
N LYS A 38 -18.61 30.16 12.68
CA LYS A 38 -18.89 30.45 11.27
C LYS A 38 -20.29 29.91 10.90
N PRO A 39 -21.00 30.52 9.93
CA PRO A 39 -22.30 30.03 9.46
C PRO A 39 -22.30 28.54 9.06
N GLN A 40 -21.20 28.07 8.47
CA GLN A 40 -20.99 26.67 8.08
C GLN A 40 -20.89 25.75 9.31
N ASP A 41 -20.17 26.15 10.36
CA ASP A 41 -20.07 25.39 11.61
C ASP A 41 -21.41 25.29 12.33
N LEU A 42 -22.21 26.37 12.28
CA LEU A 42 -23.56 26.38 12.82
C LEU A 42 -24.48 25.42 12.06
N ARG A 43 -24.35 25.35 10.72
CA ARG A 43 -25.07 24.38 9.89
C ARG A 43 -24.75 22.94 10.27
N PHE A 44 -23.47 22.59 10.44
CA PHE A 44 -23.09 21.23 10.86
C PHE A 44 -23.64 20.88 12.25
N LYS A 45 -23.65 21.85 13.17
CA LYS A 45 -24.28 21.68 14.49
C LYS A 45 -25.80 21.51 14.38
N TRP A 46 -26.46 22.19 13.45
CA TRP A 46 -27.87 21.99 13.16
C TRP A 46 -28.15 20.59 12.59
N GLU A 47 -27.39 20.14 11.60
CA GLU A 47 -27.57 18.81 10.98
C GLU A 47 -27.37 17.69 12.02
N ALA A 48 -26.38 17.84 12.90
CA ALA A 48 -26.18 16.91 14.02
C ALA A 48 -27.35 16.93 15.03
N TYR A 49 -27.91 18.11 15.33
CA TYR A 49 -29.06 18.22 16.22
C TYR A 49 -30.33 17.63 15.58
N ALA A 50 -30.58 17.92 14.31
CA ALA A 50 -31.74 17.41 13.59
C ALA A 50 -31.69 15.88 13.48
N PHE A 51 -30.52 15.31 13.19
CA PHE A 51 -30.33 13.86 13.13
C PHE A 51 -30.61 13.18 14.47
N ASN A 52 -30.16 13.77 15.58
CA ASN A 52 -30.31 13.17 16.91
C ASN A 52 -31.68 13.41 17.56
N SER A 53 -32.33 14.54 17.25
CA SER A 53 -33.48 15.03 18.01
C SER A 53 -34.78 15.14 17.19
N LEU A 54 -34.70 15.21 15.86
CA LEU A 54 -35.86 15.50 14.99
C LEU A 54 -36.16 14.42 13.93
N GLY A 55 -35.22 13.52 13.64
CA GLY A 55 -35.45 12.42 12.70
C GLY A 55 -35.74 12.92 11.27
N GLU A 56 -36.89 12.56 10.71
CA GLU A 56 -37.30 12.92 9.33
C GLU A 56 -37.73 14.40 9.18
N ASP A 57 -38.03 15.13 10.27
CA ASP A 57 -38.47 16.52 10.21
C ASP A 57 -37.30 17.51 10.38
N ASN A 58 -36.59 17.78 9.28
CA ASN A 58 -35.33 18.54 9.27
C ASN A 58 -35.52 20.07 9.06
N GLN A 59 -36.72 20.61 9.31
CA GLN A 59 -36.94 22.05 9.10
C GLN A 59 -36.42 22.90 10.29
N PRO A 60 -35.54 23.89 10.03
CA PRO A 60 -35.04 24.82 11.04
C PRO A 60 -36.10 25.85 11.45
N THR A 61 -36.95 25.45 12.39
CA THR A 61 -37.92 26.35 13.03
C THR A 61 -37.26 27.15 14.16
N PRO A 62 -37.78 28.36 14.50
CA PRO A 62 -37.28 29.14 15.63
C PRO A 62 -37.30 28.41 16.98
N VAL A 63 -38.20 27.43 17.15
CA VAL A 63 -38.29 26.62 18.37
C VAL A 63 -37.12 25.65 18.47
N HIS A 64 -36.80 24.97 17.37
CA HIS A 64 -35.68 24.03 17.30
C HIS A 64 -34.33 24.75 17.43
N LEU A 65 -34.19 25.93 16.83
CA LEU A 65 -32.97 26.75 16.96
C LEU A 65 -32.73 27.22 18.40
N LYS A 66 -33.79 27.52 19.16
CA LYS A 66 -33.67 27.82 20.60
C LYS A 66 -33.25 26.61 21.43
N GLN A 67 -33.61 25.39 21.03
CA GLN A 67 -33.15 24.16 21.68
C GLN A 67 -31.68 23.88 21.35
N LEU A 68 -31.29 24.01 20.07
CA LEU A 68 -29.89 23.93 19.65
C LEU A 68 -29.02 24.96 20.39
N HIS A 69 -29.49 26.20 20.55
CA HIS A 69 -28.79 27.24 21.31
C HIS A 69 -28.51 26.77 22.76
N LYS A 70 -29.49 26.15 23.45
CA LYS A 70 -29.29 25.60 24.80
C LYS A 70 -28.28 24.46 24.86
N GLU A 71 -28.10 23.70 23.80
CA GLU A 71 -27.08 22.64 23.72
C GLU A 71 -25.69 23.24 23.51
N ILE A 72 -25.57 24.15 22.55
CA ILE A 72 -24.33 24.89 22.30
C ILE A 72 -23.85 25.60 23.57
N GLN A 73 -24.77 26.21 24.31
CA GLN A 73 -24.47 26.85 25.59
C GLN A 73 -23.94 25.86 26.64
N ARG A 74 -24.60 24.70 26.79
CA ARG A 74 -24.17 23.66 27.74
C ARG A 74 -22.78 23.13 27.43
N ASP A 75 -22.46 22.94 26.15
CA ASP A 75 -21.15 22.43 25.74
C ASP A 75 -20.05 23.48 25.91
N PHE A 76 -20.37 24.75 25.65
CA PHE A 76 -19.48 25.87 25.91
C PHE A 76 -19.18 26.03 27.42
N ASP A 77 -20.19 25.90 28.28
CA ASP A 77 -20.03 25.97 29.73
C ASP A 77 -19.17 24.82 30.28
N LYS A 78 -19.32 23.60 29.73
CA LYS A 78 -18.48 22.45 30.04
C LYS A 78 -17.02 22.68 29.63
N GLN A 79 -16.78 23.26 28.45
CA GLN A 79 -15.42 23.61 28.01
C GLN A 79 -14.77 24.63 28.95
N ILE A 80 -15.49 25.68 29.35
CA ILE A 80 -14.99 26.67 30.32
C ILE A 80 -14.69 26.02 31.69
N HIS A 81 -15.55 25.11 32.16
CA HIS A 81 -15.34 24.40 33.43
C HIS A 81 -14.14 23.43 33.38
N SER A 82 -13.91 22.77 32.25
CA SER A 82 -12.75 21.89 32.05
C SER A 82 -11.43 22.67 32.05
N GLN A 83 -11.41 23.85 31.42
CA GLN A 83 -10.23 24.73 31.39
C GLN A 83 -9.95 25.37 32.77
N ARG A 84 -10.98 25.60 33.60
CA ARG A 84 -10.79 26.07 34.98
C ARG A 84 -10.24 25.00 35.92
N LYS A 85 -10.64 23.72 35.78
CA LYS A 85 -10.12 22.62 36.63
C LYS A 85 -8.64 22.32 36.37
N GLN A 86 -8.12 22.57 35.17
CA GLN A 86 -6.68 22.40 34.87
C GLN A 86 -5.78 23.51 35.45
N LYS A 87 -6.34 24.65 35.89
CA LYS A 87 -5.54 25.75 36.50
C LYS A 87 -5.54 25.76 38.03
N THR A 88 -6.29 24.88 38.71
CA THR A 88 -6.33 24.80 40.17
C THR A 88 -6.26 23.35 40.65
N SER A 89 -5.09 22.72 40.56
CA SER A 89 -4.69 21.61 41.45
C SER A 89 -3.21 21.26 41.25
N ALA A 90 -2.37 21.76 42.16
CA ALA A 90 -1.10 21.11 42.50
C ALA A 90 -1.40 20.08 43.61
N PRO A 91 -0.95 18.82 43.55
CA PRO A 91 -1.29 17.83 44.56
C PRO A 91 -0.36 17.94 45.77
N ILE A 92 -0.97 18.06 46.95
CA ILE A 92 -0.39 17.68 48.25
C ILE A 92 -0.65 16.18 48.39
N GLY A 93 0.42 15.38 48.48
CA GLY A 93 0.36 13.95 48.73
C GLY A 93 0.51 13.62 50.20
N ASP A 94 -0.20 12.60 50.66
CA ASP A 94 0.03 11.94 51.94
C ASP A 94 0.77 10.61 51.69
N SER A 95 2.04 10.61 52.05
CA SER A 95 2.88 9.57 52.64
C SER A 95 2.58 8.06 52.42
N MET A 96 3.52 7.35 51.78
CA MET A 96 4.12 6.13 52.37
C MET A 96 5.50 5.85 51.73
N GLU A 97 6.52 5.79 52.58
CA GLU A 97 7.96 5.82 52.27
C GLU A 97 8.53 4.49 51.76
N TYR A 98 9.46 4.57 50.81
CA TYR A 98 10.61 3.66 50.70
C TYR A 98 11.84 4.53 50.37
N GLU A 99 12.82 4.53 51.28
CA GLU A 99 14.07 5.28 51.16
C GLU A 99 14.97 4.67 50.07
N ASN A 100 15.47 5.51 49.15
CA ASN A 100 16.47 5.13 48.16
C ASN A 100 17.86 5.58 48.65
N GLU A 101 18.72 4.62 48.98
CA GLU A 101 20.15 4.83 49.12
C GLU A 101 20.77 5.26 47.78
N SER A 102 21.74 6.18 47.84
CA SER A 102 22.49 6.68 46.70
C SER A 102 23.39 5.58 46.13
N LEU A 103 23.33 5.35 44.82
CA LEU A 103 24.20 4.42 44.06
C LEU A 103 25.70 4.65 44.29
N ILE A 104 26.11 5.81 44.81
CA ILE A 104 27.49 6.15 45.14
C ILE A 104 27.96 5.42 46.42
N ASP A 105 27.06 5.21 47.39
CA ASP A 105 27.36 4.50 48.65
C ASP A 105 27.51 2.99 48.39
N ILE A 106 26.76 2.44 47.43
CA ILE A 106 26.83 1.03 46.99
C ILE A 106 28.17 0.74 46.27
N MET A 107 28.72 1.71 45.54
CA MET A 107 29.99 1.54 44.82
C MET A 107 31.21 1.61 45.76
N GLN A 108 31.15 2.42 46.82
CA GLN A 108 32.20 2.50 47.84
C GLN A 108 32.21 1.30 48.79
N ALA A 109 31.05 0.71 49.09
CA ALA A 109 30.93 -0.49 49.92
C ALA A 109 31.54 -1.75 49.25
N ASN A 110 31.68 -1.76 47.92
CA ASN A 110 32.18 -2.91 47.14
C ASN A 110 33.63 -2.77 46.64
N GLY A 111 34.37 -1.73 47.07
CA GLY A 111 35.81 -1.64 46.85
C GLY A 111 36.26 -1.31 45.42
N ILE A 112 35.42 -0.63 44.61
CA ILE A 112 35.76 -0.25 43.23
C ILE A 112 36.24 1.22 43.21
N PRO A 113 37.44 1.55 42.69
CA PRO A 113 37.94 2.92 42.66
C PRO A 113 37.24 3.75 41.57
N VAL A 114 36.82 4.98 41.89
CA VAL A 114 36.32 5.96 40.92
C VAL A 114 37.18 7.22 41.04
N GLU A 115 37.90 7.57 39.95
CA GLU A 115 38.70 8.79 39.85
C GLU A 115 37.83 10.04 39.62
N SER A 116 38.16 11.12 40.32
CA SER A 116 37.44 12.39 40.35
C SER A 116 37.91 13.36 39.26
N PHE A 117 36.96 13.95 38.51
CA PHE A 117 37.18 15.19 37.77
C PHE A 117 36.19 16.27 38.24
N GLU A 118 36.73 17.36 38.80
CA GLU A 118 35.96 18.53 39.26
C GLU A 118 35.62 19.48 38.09
N PRO A 119 34.41 20.09 38.06
CA PRO A 119 34.14 21.27 37.25
C PRO A 119 34.29 22.56 38.07
N SER A 120 35.24 23.41 37.69
CA SER A 120 35.48 24.70 38.31
C SER A 120 34.55 25.81 37.79
N LYS A 121 33.90 26.45 38.77
CA LYS A 121 33.13 27.70 38.88
C LYS A 121 33.29 28.78 37.79
N ALA A 122 32.16 29.40 37.48
CA ALA A 122 32.01 30.63 36.69
C ALA A 122 32.33 31.92 37.47
N SER A 123 32.80 32.97 36.78
CA SER A 123 32.56 34.37 37.18
C SER A 123 32.67 35.39 36.02
N ARG A 124 31.50 35.95 35.65
CA ARG A 124 31.12 37.38 35.58
C ARG A 124 31.86 38.42 34.69
N ILE A 125 30.99 39.10 33.91
CA ILE A 125 30.90 40.55 33.53
C ILE A 125 31.45 40.97 32.16
N GLY A 126 30.57 41.63 31.38
CA GLY A 126 30.94 42.80 30.56
C GLY A 126 30.25 42.93 29.21
N LEU A 127 29.07 43.57 29.15
CA LEU A 127 28.54 44.17 27.93
C LEU A 127 29.34 45.44 27.59
N SER A 128 30.00 45.46 26.43
CA SER A 128 30.29 46.71 25.70
C SER A 128 30.53 46.43 24.21
N GLN A 129 29.62 46.95 23.39
CA GLN A 129 29.78 47.49 22.02
C GLN A 129 30.72 46.79 21.02
N LEU A 130 30.08 46.36 19.92
CA LEU A 130 30.58 45.94 18.60
C LEU A 130 31.84 46.70 18.12
N PRO A 131 32.73 46.06 17.33
CA PRO A 131 32.62 46.26 15.88
C PRO A 131 33.12 45.10 14.96
N ILE A 132 32.58 45.11 13.74
CA ILE A 132 33.18 44.66 12.46
C ILE A 132 33.22 43.15 12.15
N TYR A 133 32.48 42.80 11.09
CA TYR A 133 32.59 41.56 10.31
C TYR A 133 34.03 41.25 9.84
N PRO A 134 34.53 40.02 10.00
CA PRO A 134 35.60 39.51 9.17
C PRO A 134 35.01 38.82 7.92
N SER A 135 35.40 39.38 6.77
CA SER A 135 35.21 38.88 5.42
C SER A 135 35.56 37.39 5.25
N LEU A 136 34.72 36.71 4.46
CA LEU A 136 34.97 35.53 3.62
C LEU A 136 36.34 34.85 3.77
N LYS A 137 36.35 33.68 4.42
CA LYS A 137 37.30 32.62 4.07
C LYS A 137 36.64 31.69 3.07
N ARG A 138 37.24 31.62 1.87
CA ARG A 138 36.90 30.67 0.80
C ARG A 138 36.73 29.26 1.38
N PRO A 139 35.68 28.51 1.01
CA PRO A 139 35.66 27.07 1.27
C PRO A 139 36.88 26.45 0.59
N GLY A 140 37.71 25.77 1.40
CA GLY A 140 38.69 24.84 0.88
C GLY A 140 37.99 23.81 -0.01
N SER A 141 38.66 23.48 -1.11
CA SER A 141 38.24 22.51 -2.13
C SER A 141 37.38 21.37 -1.58
N LEU A 142 36.15 21.31 -2.06
CA LEU A 142 35.27 20.14 -1.99
C LEU A 142 36.06 18.88 -2.40
N PRO A 143 35.90 17.74 -1.71
CA PRO A 143 36.18 16.46 -2.33
C PRO A 143 35.32 16.38 -3.59
N ALA A 144 35.94 16.01 -4.71
CA ALA A 144 35.29 15.94 -6.01
C ALA A 144 33.91 15.25 -5.94
N VAL A 145 32.90 15.91 -6.51
CA VAL A 145 31.62 15.30 -6.89
C VAL A 145 31.95 13.99 -7.61
N SER A 146 31.42 12.87 -7.10
CA SER A 146 31.75 11.55 -7.62
C SER A 146 31.39 11.45 -9.10
N SER A 147 32.29 10.84 -9.87
CA SER A 147 32.19 10.61 -11.31
C SER A 147 31.15 9.53 -11.69
N SER A 148 30.01 9.46 -11.00
CA SER A 148 29.01 8.39 -11.11
C SER A 148 27.63 8.86 -11.58
N GLN A 149 27.54 10.05 -12.18
CA GLN A 149 26.29 10.55 -12.75
C GLN A 149 25.83 9.65 -13.90
N ALA A 150 24.55 9.26 -13.89
CA ALA A 150 23.91 8.40 -14.89
C ALA A 150 24.57 7.01 -15.10
N LYS A 151 25.26 6.47 -14.08
CA LYS A 151 25.81 5.12 -14.14
C LYS A 151 24.69 4.07 -14.17
N ILE A 152 24.66 3.24 -15.20
CA ILE A 152 23.76 2.09 -15.28
C ILE A 152 24.20 1.03 -14.26
N GLU A 153 23.35 0.74 -13.29
CA GLU A 153 23.63 -0.23 -12.22
C GLU A 153 23.16 -1.66 -12.57
N GLU A 154 22.04 -1.77 -13.28
CA GLU A 154 21.49 -3.04 -13.74
C GLU A 154 20.80 -2.85 -15.09
N THR A 155 20.85 -3.89 -15.94
CA THR A 155 20.09 -3.95 -17.18
C THR A 155 19.47 -5.32 -17.31
N LEU A 156 18.16 -5.35 -17.55
CA LEU A 156 17.45 -6.57 -17.89
C LEU A 156 17.29 -6.69 -19.40
N ASN A 157 17.15 -7.93 -19.87
CA ASN A 157 16.85 -8.23 -21.27
C ASN A 157 17.85 -7.59 -22.25
N LEU A 158 19.15 -7.66 -21.96
CA LEU A 158 20.25 -7.13 -22.78
C LEU A 158 20.25 -7.59 -24.25
N HIS A 159 19.50 -8.63 -24.58
CA HIS A 159 19.32 -9.12 -25.95
C HIS A 159 18.34 -8.24 -26.77
N LEU A 160 17.55 -7.39 -26.12
CA LEU A 160 16.65 -6.44 -26.77
C LEU A 160 17.41 -5.16 -27.13
N SER A 161 17.07 -4.57 -28.28
CA SER A 161 17.58 -3.26 -28.66
C SER A 161 16.87 -2.16 -27.87
N LEU A 162 17.60 -1.10 -27.53
CA LEU A 162 17.00 0.08 -26.91
C LEU A 162 15.99 0.74 -27.85
N ALA A 163 14.95 1.33 -27.26
CA ALA A 163 13.96 2.09 -28.00
C ALA A 163 14.64 3.21 -28.80
N PRO A 164 14.33 3.37 -30.10
CA PRO A 164 14.81 4.53 -30.85
C PRO A 164 14.17 5.81 -30.30
N PRO A 165 14.79 6.99 -30.53
CA PRO A 165 14.18 8.26 -30.20
C PRO A 165 12.80 8.41 -30.85
N ARG A 166 11.90 9.11 -30.16
CA ARG A 166 10.55 9.37 -30.68
C ARG A 166 10.63 10.19 -31.96
N ILE A 167 9.79 9.82 -32.92
CA ILE A 167 9.71 10.50 -34.22
C ILE A 167 8.78 11.72 -34.14
N ASP A 168 7.78 11.67 -33.26
CA ASP A 168 6.80 12.74 -33.04
C ASP A 168 6.71 13.15 -31.55
N ASN A 169 6.14 14.34 -31.33
CA ASN A 169 5.92 14.90 -29.99
C ASN A 169 4.47 14.73 -29.52
N ASN A 170 3.71 13.82 -30.13
CA ASN A 170 2.31 13.62 -29.75
C ASN A 170 2.21 12.73 -28.51
N LYS A 171 1.14 12.88 -27.74
CA LYS A 171 0.84 11.94 -26.65
C LYS A 171 0.44 10.59 -27.26
N ARG A 172 1.18 9.53 -26.92
CA ARG A 172 0.97 8.14 -27.40
C ARG A 172 0.45 7.20 -26.30
N CYS A 173 0.36 7.69 -25.06
CA CYS A 173 -0.15 6.93 -23.92
C CYS A 173 -1.64 7.20 -23.71
N GLU A 174 -2.46 6.17 -23.84
CA GLU A 174 -3.80 6.13 -23.28
C GLU A 174 -3.73 5.55 -21.87
N ILE A 175 -4.19 6.32 -20.88
CA ILE A 175 -4.19 5.89 -19.46
C ILE A 175 -5.62 5.74 -19.00
N SER A 176 -5.94 4.57 -18.43
CA SER A 176 -7.20 4.33 -17.74
C SER A 176 -6.95 3.62 -16.42
N LEU A 177 -7.74 3.91 -15.39
CA LEU A 177 -7.71 3.12 -14.16
C LEU A 177 -8.28 1.74 -14.41
N VAL A 178 -7.61 0.71 -13.88
CA VAL A 178 -8.14 -0.66 -13.82
C VAL A 178 -9.04 -0.79 -12.59
N THR A 179 -8.59 -0.23 -11.46
CA THR A 179 -9.37 -0.13 -10.22
C THR A 179 -10.38 1.01 -10.27
N GLN A 180 -11.36 0.99 -9.38
CA GLN A 180 -12.26 2.13 -9.19
C GLN A 180 -11.47 3.41 -8.82
N GLU A 181 -11.88 4.57 -9.35
CA GLU A 181 -11.31 5.85 -8.92
C GLU A 181 -11.58 6.05 -7.42
N MET A 182 -10.52 6.38 -6.70
CA MET A 182 -10.63 6.63 -5.27
C MET A 182 -11.05 8.07 -5.02
N GLU A 183 -12.26 8.23 -4.52
CA GLU A 183 -12.74 9.51 -4.04
C GLU A 183 -12.11 9.89 -2.71
N HIS A 184 -12.12 11.18 -2.41
CA HIS A 184 -11.72 11.67 -1.09
C HIS A 184 -12.70 11.10 -0.05
N TYR A 185 -12.15 10.50 1.00
CA TYR A 185 -12.94 9.85 2.03
C TYR A 185 -12.50 10.29 3.43
N ARG A 186 -13.42 10.14 4.39
CA ARG A 186 -13.14 10.50 5.78
C ARG A 186 -12.36 9.39 6.46
N TYR A 187 -11.22 9.74 7.05
CA TYR A 187 -10.40 8.86 7.87
C TYR A 187 -10.27 9.41 9.30
N MET A 188 -9.34 8.87 10.10
CA MET A 188 -9.06 9.20 11.52
C MET A 188 -10.10 8.71 12.54
N PHE A 189 -11.01 7.85 12.12
CA PHE A 189 -11.94 7.18 13.02
C PHE A 189 -12.29 5.80 12.46
N ASP A 190 -11.84 4.75 13.14
CA ASP A 190 -12.16 3.36 12.78
C ASP A 190 -13.03 2.75 13.88
N LYS A 191 -14.09 2.02 13.51
CA LYS A 191 -14.73 1.13 14.48
C LYS A 191 -14.04 -0.24 14.46
N ILE A 192 -13.74 -0.74 15.67
CA ILE A 192 -13.16 -2.08 15.85
C ILE A 192 -14.01 -3.16 15.17
N SER A 193 -15.35 -3.01 15.19
CA SER A 193 -16.27 -3.92 14.52
C SER A 193 -16.10 -3.96 13.02
N GLU A 194 -15.89 -2.81 12.38
CA GLU A 194 -15.73 -2.67 10.92
C GLU A 194 -14.37 -3.22 10.49
N LYS A 195 -13.31 -2.91 11.23
CA LYS A 195 -11.99 -3.52 11.04
C LYS A 195 -12.02 -5.05 11.18
N ALA A 196 -12.70 -5.56 12.22
CA ALA A 196 -12.85 -7.00 12.41
C ALA A 196 -13.64 -7.65 11.28
N GLN A 197 -14.66 -6.98 10.75
CA GLN A 197 -15.44 -7.46 9.61
C GLN A 197 -14.60 -7.51 8.34
N ALA A 198 -13.89 -6.44 7.99
CA ALA A 198 -13.02 -6.40 6.82
C ALA A 198 -11.95 -7.50 6.82
N LEU A 199 -11.40 -7.81 8.00
CA LEU A 199 -10.45 -8.91 8.20
C LEU A 199 -11.08 -10.30 8.06
N ASP A 200 -12.35 -10.46 8.43
CA ASP A 200 -13.12 -11.70 8.32
C ASP A 200 -13.51 -11.95 6.85
N ASP A 201 -14.10 -10.93 6.21
CA ASP A 201 -14.50 -10.93 4.78
C ASP A 201 -13.33 -11.32 3.88
N ARG A 202 -12.13 -10.85 4.21
CA ARG A 202 -10.92 -11.19 3.46
C ARG A 202 -10.57 -12.68 3.54
N ILE A 203 -10.74 -13.32 4.70
CA ILE A 203 -10.53 -14.77 4.82
C ILE A 203 -11.57 -15.53 3.98
N GLU A 204 -12.83 -15.08 4.01
CA GLU A 204 -13.91 -15.71 3.25
C GLU A 204 -13.72 -15.57 1.74
N TYR A 205 -13.31 -14.40 1.27
CA TYR A 205 -12.92 -14.19 -0.14
C TYR A 205 -11.86 -15.19 -0.60
N PHE A 206 -10.80 -15.39 0.19
CA PHE A 206 -9.75 -16.36 -0.15
C PHE A 206 -10.20 -17.81 0.01
N ALA A 207 -11.15 -18.10 0.91
CA ALA A 207 -11.73 -19.42 1.04
C ALA A 207 -12.43 -19.84 -0.26
N GLU A 208 -13.24 -18.94 -0.85
CA GLU A 208 -13.91 -19.18 -2.14
C GLU A 208 -12.90 -19.43 -3.27
N LEU A 209 -11.86 -18.60 -3.36
CA LEU A 209 -10.79 -18.79 -4.36
C LEU A 209 -10.07 -20.14 -4.22
N LEU A 210 -9.80 -20.56 -2.98
CA LEU A 210 -9.15 -21.84 -2.72
C LEU A 210 -10.07 -23.02 -3.01
N GLN A 211 -11.37 -22.90 -2.71
CA GLN A 211 -12.37 -23.92 -3.05
C GLN A 211 -12.44 -24.14 -4.56
N GLU A 212 -12.57 -23.06 -5.32
CA GLU A 212 -12.64 -23.13 -6.78
C GLU A 212 -11.34 -23.73 -7.37
N TYR A 213 -10.18 -23.21 -6.97
CA TYR A 213 -8.89 -23.57 -7.57
C TYR A 213 -8.42 -24.99 -7.21
N TYR A 214 -8.65 -25.44 -5.98
CA TYR A 214 -8.22 -26.77 -5.52
C TYR A 214 -9.34 -27.82 -5.52
N HIS A 215 -10.56 -27.45 -5.95
CA HIS A 215 -11.75 -28.29 -5.89
C HIS A 215 -12.01 -28.85 -4.48
N ILE A 216 -11.95 -27.96 -3.47
CA ILE A 216 -12.20 -28.31 -2.08
C ILE A 216 -13.71 -28.34 -1.87
N GLU A 217 -14.25 -29.49 -1.46
CA GLU A 217 -15.68 -29.64 -1.16
C GLU A 217 -16.09 -28.73 0.01
N ASP A 218 -15.44 -28.91 1.17
CA ASP A 218 -15.71 -28.11 2.37
C ASP A 218 -14.44 -27.88 3.20
N PHE A 219 -14.41 -26.75 3.92
CA PHE A 219 -13.43 -26.49 4.97
C PHE A 219 -13.93 -26.99 6.32
N ALA A 220 -13.07 -27.66 7.07
CA ALA A 220 -13.35 -28.06 8.44
C ALA A 220 -12.82 -27.02 9.43
N ASN A 221 -13.43 -26.95 10.62
CA ASN A 221 -12.91 -26.16 11.73
C ASN A 221 -11.66 -26.85 12.31
N PRO A 222 -10.47 -26.24 12.19
CA PRO A 222 -9.23 -26.87 12.60
C PRO A 222 -9.01 -26.85 14.12
N SER A 223 -9.88 -26.20 14.90
CA SER A 223 -9.86 -26.29 16.37
C SER A 223 -10.47 -27.59 16.92
N HIS A 224 -11.25 -28.31 16.10
CA HIS A 224 -11.84 -29.58 16.51
C HIS A 224 -10.89 -30.76 16.28
N PRO A 225 -10.83 -31.72 17.22
CA PRO A 225 -10.05 -32.93 17.02
C PRO A 225 -10.54 -33.73 15.80
N SER A 226 -9.61 -34.14 14.94
CA SER A 226 -9.83 -35.05 13.82
C SER A 226 -8.62 -35.96 13.62
N GLN A 227 -8.87 -37.26 13.53
CA GLN A 227 -7.84 -38.24 13.15
C GLN A 227 -7.56 -38.21 11.65
N ASP A 228 -8.61 -38.01 10.84
CA ASP A 228 -8.48 -37.89 9.41
C ASP A 228 -7.92 -36.50 9.03
N PRO A 229 -7.10 -36.40 7.98
CA PRO A 229 -6.64 -35.12 7.47
C PRO A 229 -7.81 -34.22 7.07
N ILE A 230 -7.85 -33.02 7.64
CA ILE A 230 -8.83 -32.00 7.29
C ILE A 230 -8.20 -30.95 6.39
N THR A 231 -9.04 -30.22 5.66
CA THR A 231 -8.63 -29.00 4.96
C THR A 231 -9.21 -27.78 5.69
N ALA A 232 -8.38 -26.80 5.98
CA ALA A 232 -8.79 -25.56 6.63
C ALA A 232 -8.20 -24.34 5.92
N VAL A 233 -8.82 -23.18 6.11
CA VAL A 233 -8.37 -21.89 5.57
C VAL A 233 -8.30 -20.88 6.70
N GLY A 234 -7.30 -20.01 6.65
CA GLY A 234 -7.17 -18.95 7.62
C GLY A 234 -6.00 -18.03 7.38
N ARG A 235 -5.92 -17.02 8.23
CA ARG A 235 -4.83 -16.03 8.28
C ARG A 235 -3.73 -16.53 9.21
N VAL A 236 -2.49 -16.40 8.77
CA VAL A 236 -1.29 -16.66 9.58
C VAL A 236 -1.15 -15.59 10.64
N CYS A 237 -0.99 -16.00 11.89
CA CYS A 237 -0.71 -15.12 13.03
C CYS A 237 0.53 -15.60 13.80
N CYS A 238 1.08 -14.73 14.63
CA CYS A 238 2.15 -15.06 15.57
C CYS A 238 1.56 -15.21 16.98
N ASP A 239 2.03 -16.20 17.76
CA ASP A 239 1.67 -16.37 19.17
C ASP A 239 2.43 -15.44 20.14
N ALA A 240 3.36 -14.63 19.63
CA ALA A 240 4.20 -13.71 20.39
C ALA A 240 4.31 -12.33 19.71
N GLU A 241 4.72 -11.30 20.47
CA GLU A 241 4.95 -9.92 19.98
C GLU A 241 6.26 -9.76 19.18
N GLY A 242 6.83 -10.87 18.67
CA GLY A 242 8.10 -10.90 17.97
C GLY A 242 8.01 -11.46 16.56
N ARG A 243 9.17 -11.65 15.94
CA ARG A 243 9.28 -12.21 14.60
C ARG A 243 8.72 -13.63 14.53
N LEU A 244 7.96 -13.91 13.47
CA LEU A 244 7.40 -15.23 13.20
C LEU A 244 8.51 -16.29 13.11
N ASN A 245 8.34 -17.39 13.84
CA ASN A 245 9.20 -18.56 13.83
C ASN A 245 8.36 -19.83 13.69
N ASP A 246 9.00 -20.98 13.45
CA ASP A 246 8.30 -22.23 13.15
C ASP A 246 7.49 -22.81 14.32
N GLN A 247 7.77 -22.38 15.55
CA GLN A 247 7.02 -22.76 16.74
C GLN A 247 5.90 -21.77 17.08
N SER A 248 5.89 -20.57 16.49
CA SER A 248 4.92 -19.50 16.82
C SER A 248 3.79 -19.34 15.80
N VAL A 249 3.73 -20.19 14.77
CA VAL A 249 2.74 -20.06 13.70
C VAL A 249 1.36 -20.51 14.17
N LEU A 250 0.41 -19.58 14.16
CA LEU A 250 -1.00 -19.82 14.37
C LEU A 250 -1.78 -19.64 13.07
N LEU A 251 -2.92 -20.31 12.96
CA LEU A 251 -3.92 -20.10 11.91
C LEU A 251 -5.21 -19.60 12.55
N GLU A 252 -5.60 -18.38 12.17
CA GLU A 252 -6.86 -17.74 12.55
C GLU A 252 -7.91 -17.97 11.44
N THR A 253 -8.99 -18.66 11.76
CA THR A 253 -10.10 -18.91 10.82
C THR A 253 -11.11 -17.76 10.82
N SER A 254 -11.96 -17.67 9.79
CA SER A 254 -13.10 -16.75 9.83
C SER A 254 -14.15 -17.17 10.88
N ARG A 255 -15.13 -16.29 11.14
CA ARG A 255 -16.31 -16.62 11.96
C ARG A 255 -17.05 -17.84 11.42
N ARG A 256 -17.24 -17.91 10.11
CA ARG A 256 -17.96 -18.99 9.41
C ARG A 256 -17.25 -20.34 9.53
N PHE A 257 -15.94 -20.40 9.32
CA PHE A 257 -15.22 -21.68 9.21
C PHE A 257 -14.69 -22.22 10.54
N GLY A 258 -14.48 -21.35 11.53
CA GLY A 258 -13.95 -21.78 12.82
C GLY A 258 -14.14 -20.79 13.95
N GLY A 259 -15.14 -19.92 13.90
CA GLY A 259 -15.54 -19.05 15.02
C GLY A 259 -14.43 -18.12 15.52
N LEU A 260 -13.51 -17.69 14.64
CA LEU A 260 -12.32 -16.90 14.99
C LEU A 260 -11.31 -17.59 15.94
N TYR A 261 -11.41 -18.90 16.13
CA TYR A 261 -10.40 -19.62 16.90
C TYR A 261 -9.05 -19.62 16.18
N ARG A 262 -7.99 -19.57 16.99
CA ARG A 262 -6.61 -19.70 16.52
C ARG A 262 -6.09 -21.08 16.89
N VAL A 263 -5.59 -21.81 15.90
CA VAL A 263 -4.97 -23.13 16.10
C VAL A 263 -3.49 -23.06 15.76
N LYS A 264 -2.66 -23.74 16.55
CA LYS A 264 -1.23 -23.83 16.28
C LYS A 264 -0.95 -24.73 15.09
N LEU A 265 -0.03 -24.33 14.21
CA LEU A 265 0.41 -25.13 13.07
C LEU A 265 1.73 -25.82 13.38
N ALA A 266 1.74 -27.16 13.35
CA ALA A 266 2.97 -27.93 13.41
C ALA A 266 3.50 -28.17 11.99
N LEU A 267 4.52 -27.40 11.59
CA LEU A 267 5.08 -27.38 10.23
C LEU A 267 6.21 -28.41 10.00
N GLY A 268 6.43 -29.33 10.94
CA GLY A 268 7.53 -30.30 10.89
C GLY A 268 7.51 -31.19 9.65
N ASN A 269 6.32 -31.53 9.15
CA ASN A 269 6.14 -32.39 7.98
C ASN A 269 6.13 -31.63 6.64
N VAL A 270 6.22 -30.30 6.67
CA VAL A 270 6.26 -29.46 5.47
C VAL A 270 7.72 -29.20 5.09
N PRO A 271 8.20 -29.71 3.93
CA PRO A 271 9.61 -29.62 3.57
C PRO A 271 10.03 -28.19 3.19
N GLU A 272 9.13 -27.43 2.55
CA GLU A 272 9.38 -26.08 2.09
C GLU A 272 8.16 -25.20 2.32
N TYR A 273 8.38 -24.01 2.86
CA TYR A 273 7.33 -23.01 3.03
C TYR A 273 7.91 -21.61 3.19
N THR A 274 7.07 -20.62 2.91
CA THR A 274 7.31 -19.22 3.19
C THR A 274 6.04 -18.62 3.75
N LEU A 275 6.12 -18.13 4.98
CA LEU A 275 4.99 -17.60 5.72
C LEU A 275 5.31 -16.21 6.28
N PHE A 276 4.29 -15.37 6.42
CA PHE A 276 4.40 -14.10 7.13
C PHE A 276 3.06 -13.77 7.81
N PRO A 277 3.04 -12.94 8.87
CA PRO A 277 1.81 -12.54 9.55
C PRO A 277 0.82 -11.84 8.60
N GLY A 278 -0.45 -12.21 8.64
CA GLY A 278 -1.48 -11.65 7.76
C GLY A 278 -1.73 -12.45 6.48
N GLN A 279 -0.80 -13.33 6.09
CA GLN A 279 -0.95 -14.19 4.93
C GLN A 279 -2.15 -15.14 5.08
N ILE A 280 -3.03 -15.19 4.09
CA ILE A 280 -4.14 -16.14 4.04
C ILE A 280 -3.73 -17.36 3.22
N ILE A 281 -3.89 -18.54 3.81
CA ILE A 281 -3.49 -19.83 3.25
C ILE A 281 -4.55 -20.89 3.50
N GLY A 282 -4.61 -21.88 2.63
CA GLY A 282 -5.20 -23.17 2.96
C GLY A 282 -4.14 -24.10 3.55
N VAL A 283 -4.55 -25.00 4.44
CA VAL A 283 -3.69 -26.03 5.03
C VAL A 283 -4.42 -27.36 5.05
N GLN A 284 -3.65 -28.45 4.92
CA GLN A 284 -4.16 -29.81 5.10
C GLN A 284 -3.36 -30.54 6.16
N GLY A 285 -4.04 -31.36 6.95
CA GLY A 285 -3.42 -32.17 7.99
C GLY A 285 -4.42 -32.60 9.06
N PRO A 286 -4.09 -33.59 9.90
CA PRO A 286 -4.93 -33.98 11.02
C PRO A 286 -4.68 -33.09 12.25
N ASN A 287 -5.73 -32.90 13.07
CA ASN A 287 -5.61 -32.34 14.42
C ASN A 287 -6.00 -33.43 15.44
N ILE A 288 -5.09 -34.36 15.73
CA ILE A 288 -5.43 -35.53 16.55
C ILE A 288 -5.81 -35.13 17.99
N THR A 289 -5.19 -34.07 18.52
CA THR A 289 -5.28 -33.68 19.93
C THR A 289 -6.29 -32.56 20.21
N GLY A 290 -6.72 -31.84 19.18
CA GLY A 290 -7.47 -30.58 19.32
C GLY A 290 -6.58 -29.34 19.55
N HIS A 291 -5.28 -29.51 19.85
CA HIS A 291 -4.41 -28.39 20.23
C HIS A 291 -3.60 -27.80 19.08
N TYR A 292 -3.24 -28.62 18.09
CA TYR A 292 -2.44 -28.18 16.95
C TYR A 292 -2.74 -29.01 15.70
N LEU A 293 -2.72 -28.36 14.56
CA LEU A 293 -2.86 -29.01 13.25
C LEU A 293 -1.49 -29.48 12.78
N THR A 294 -1.34 -30.78 12.55
CA THR A 294 -0.11 -31.35 11.98
C THR A 294 -0.12 -31.15 10.47
N VAL A 295 0.48 -30.05 10.00
CA VAL A 295 0.38 -29.65 8.60
C VAL A 295 1.17 -30.61 7.72
N THR A 296 0.50 -31.23 6.76
CA THR A 296 1.10 -32.08 5.72
C THR A 296 1.25 -31.34 4.40
N LYS A 297 0.37 -30.35 4.14
CA LYS A 297 0.40 -29.55 2.91
C LYS A 297 -0.08 -28.13 3.18
N ILE A 298 0.57 -27.16 2.53
CA ILE A 298 0.13 -25.76 2.47
C ILE A 298 -0.41 -25.52 1.05
N LEU A 299 -1.59 -24.90 0.98
CA LEU A 299 -2.30 -24.55 -0.25
C LEU A 299 -2.24 -23.03 -0.43
N PRO A 300 -1.26 -22.51 -1.20
CA PRO A 300 -1.19 -21.08 -1.47
C PRO A 300 -2.33 -20.65 -2.39
N PRO A 301 -2.84 -19.41 -2.25
CA PRO A 301 -3.83 -18.88 -3.19
C PRO A 301 -3.32 -18.82 -4.63
N PRO A 302 -4.21 -18.97 -5.64
CA PRO A 302 -3.86 -18.74 -7.03
C PRO A 302 -3.55 -17.27 -7.28
N LEU A 303 -2.66 -17.01 -8.24
CA LEU A 303 -2.40 -15.66 -8.73
C LEU A 303 -3.69 -15.02 -9.28
N PRO A 304 -3.81 -13.68 -9.28
CA PRO A 304 -4.96 -13.01 -9.88
C PRO A 304 -5.03 -13.29 -11.39
N PRO A 305 -6.23 -13.20 -12.01
CA PRO A 305 -6.38 -13.43 -13.44
C PRO A 305 -5.58 -12.39 -14.24
N LEU A 306 -5.17 -12.75 -15.46
CA LEU A 306 -4.58 -11.81 -16.40
C LEU A 306 -5.67 -11.00 -17.08
N VAL A 307 -5.38 -9.73 -17.38
CA VAL A 307 -6.25 -8.92 -18.24
C VAL A 307 -5.99 -9.30 -19.69
N LEU A 308 -7.00 -9.81 -20.38
CA LEU A 308 -6.94 -10.04 -21.82
C LEU A 308 -7.35 -8.75 -22.55
N GLN A 309 -6.55 -8.33 -23.52
CA GLN A 309 -6.84 -7.16 -24.35
C GLN A 309 -7.65 -7.54 -25.58
N ASP A 310 -8.52 -6.64 -26.03
CA ASP A 310 -9.21 -6.79 -27.31
C ASP A 310 -8.18 -6.66 -28.46
N PRO A 311 -8.15 -7.58 -29.44
CA PRO A 311 -7.28 -7.46 -30.60
C PRO A 311 -7.38 -6.11 -31.32
N ALA A 312 -8.57 -5.50 -31.37
CA ALA A 312 -8.78 -4.18 -31.98
C ALA A 312 -7.99 -3.08 -31.27
N ASP A 313 -7.96 -3.09 -29.94
CA ASP A 313 -7.19 -2.12 -29.14
C ASP A 313 -5.68 -2.32 -29.37
N LEU A 314 -5.21 -3.57 -29.45
CA LEU A 314 -3.80 -3.87 -29.77
C LEU A 314 -3.39 -3.33 -31.15
N PHE A 315 -4.25 -3.50 -32.17
CA PHE A 315 -4.01 -2.93 -33.50
C PHE A 315 -4.02 -1.40 -33.47
N LYS A 316 -4.93 -0.77 -32.72
CA LYS A 316 -4.97 0.68 -32.52
C LYS A 316 -3.64 1.18 -31.93
N TYR A 317 -3.21 0.63 -30.80
CA TYR A 317 -1.97 1.05 -30.13
C TYR A 317 -0.74 0.85 -31.02
N THR A 318 -0.66 -0.28 -31.72
CA THR A 318 0.47 -0.56 -32.63
C THR A 318 0.56 0.49 -33.75
N ASN A 319 -0.59 0.87 -34.31
CA ASN A 319 -0.67 1.88 -35.37
C ASN A 319 -0.34 3.28 -34.84
N GLU A 320 -0.92 3.68 -33.71
CA GLU A 320 -0.65 4.99 -33.07
C GLU A 320 0.81 5.13 -32.64
N MET A 321 1.46 4.03 -32.27
CA MET A 321 2.88 4.00 -31.93
C MET A 321 3.81 3.86 -33.15
N ASN A 322 3.28 3.72 -34.37
CA ASN A 322 4.06 3.47 -35.59
C ASN A 322 5.05 2.29 -35.45
N GLY A 323 4.68 1.28 -34.67
CA GLY A 323 5.54 0.14 -34.33
C GLY A 323 6.75 0.46 -33.43
N GLN A 324 6.87 1.68 -32.90
CA GLN A 324 7.86 2.00 -31.87
C GLN A 324 7.41 1.50 -30.49
N PRO A 325 8.32 1.04 -29.63
CA PRO A 325 7.97 0.64 -28.27
C PRO A 325 7.54 1.84 -27.42
N LEU A 326 6.86 1.53 -26.33
CA LEU A 326 6.50 2.47 -25.27
C LEU A 326 7.68 2.63 -24.29
N THR A 327 7.96 3.87 -23.88
CA THR A 327 9.12 4.20 -23.02
C THR A 327 8.70 4.87 -21.73
N PHE A 328 9.15 4.31 -20.59
CA PHE A 328 8.81 4.79 -19.25
C PHE A 328 10.05 5.28 -18.51
N ILE A 329 9.91 6.37 -17.75
CA ILE A 329 10.80 6.72 -16.64
C ILE A 329 9.99 6.62 -15.35
N ILE A 330 10.50 5.88 -14.37
CA ILE A 330 9.90 5.74 -13.05
C ILE A 330 10.90 6.30 -12.04
N ALA A 331 10.44 7.20 -11.17
CA ALA A 331 11.26 7.75 -10.10
C ALA A 331 10.44 7.80 -8.80
N ALA A 332 11.10 7.53 -7.69
CA ALA A 332 10.53 7.64 -6.37
C ALA A 332 11.36 8.64 -5.54
N GLY A 333 10.67 9.44 -4.73
CA GLY A 333 11.27 10.37 -3.79
C GLY A 333 12.17 9.68 -2.74
N PRO A 334 12.99 10.45 -2.01
CA PRO A 334 12.91 11.89 -1.84
C PRO A 334 13.57 12.63 -2.98
N TYR A 335 13.04 13.82 -3.21
CA TYR A 335 13.43 14.68 -4.31
C TYR A 335 14.38 15.82 -3.89
N THR A 336 14.74 15.86 -2.60
CA THR A 336 15.70 16.80 -2.00
C THR A 336 16.62 16.06 -1.01
N LEU A 337 17.74 16.69 -0.67
CA LEU A 337 18.73 16.17 0.28
C LEU A 337 18.38 16.63 1.70
N GLU A 338 18.64 15.82 2.73
CA GLU A 338 18.37 16.18 4.15
C GLU A 338 18.96 17.52 4.62
N LYS A 339 20.04 17.99 3.97
CA LYS A 339 20.80 19.16 4.36
C LYS A 339 20.18 20.47 3.83
N ASP A 340 19.27 20.38 2.86
CA ASP A 340 18.71 21.55 2.20
C ASP A 340 17.33 21.28 1.57
N LEU A 341 16.64 22.35 1.18
CA LEU A 341 15.35 22.28 0.48
C LEU A 341 15.50 22.82 -0.95
N LEU A 342 16.62 22.53 -1.62
CA LEU A 342 16.92 23.05 -2.96
C LEU A 342 16.39 22.17 -4.09
N PHE A 343 16.06 20.90 -3.82
CA PHE A 343 15.52 19.96 -4.80
C PHE A 343 16.40 19.80 -6.05
N ASN A 344 17.72 19.83 -5.87
CA ASN A 344 18.69 19.55 -6.94
C ASN A 344 18.49 18.16 -7.59
N PRO A 345 18.19 17.08 -6.85
CA PRO A 345 17.92 15.77 -7.46
C PRO A 345 16.73 15.83 -8.43
N LEU A 346 15.62 16.44 -8.02
CA LEU A 346 14.47 16.64 -8.91
C LEU A 346 14.81 17.50 -10.12
N GLN A 347 15.66 18.51 -9.94
CA GLN A 347 16.13 19.34 -11.04
C GLN A 347 16.86 18.50 -12.09
N ASP A 348 17.82 17.67 -11.66
CA ASP A 348 18.58 16.77 -12.54
C ASP A 348 17.66 15.74 -13.22
N LEU A 349 16.68 15.19 -12.50
CA LEU A 349 15.68 14.27 -13.06
C LEU A 349 14.84 14.96 -14.15
N VAL A 350 14.37 16.18 -13.92
CA VAL A 350 13.58 16.93 -14.90
C VAL A 350 14.41 17.26 -16.13
N ASP A 351 15.68 17.64 -15.96
CA ASP A 351 16.58 17.87 -17.09
C ASP A 351 16.79 16.58 -17.89
N LYS A 352 16.90 15.43 -17.22
CA LYS A 352 17.02 14.11 -17.87
C LYS A 352 15.75 13.71 -18.63
N ILE A 353 14.57 13.94 -18.06
CA ILE A 353 13.29 13.66 -18.74
C ILE A 353 13.15 14.56 -19.98
N ILE A 354 13.57 15.82 -19.90
CA ILE A 354 13.52 16.74 -21.05
C ILE A 354 14.48 16.29 -22.17
N GLU A 355 15.63 15.75 -21.80
CA GLU A 355 16.59 15.15 -22.75
C GLU A 355 16.03 13.90 -23.42
N ASP A 356 15.49 12.95 -22.63
CA ASP A 356 15.08 11.62 -23.12
C ASP A 356 13.69 11.61 -23.76
N GLN A 357 12.81 12.55 -23.37
CA GLN A 357 11.41 12.68 -23.82
C GLN A 357 10.63 11.35 -23.82
N PRO A 358 10.56 10.63 -22.68
CA PRO A 358 9.82 9.36 -22.61
C PRO A 358 8.32 9.55 -22.89
N ASP A 359 7.62 8.46 -23.18
CA ASP A 359 6.15 8.49 -23.34
C ASP A 359 5.43 8.71 -22.01
N LEU A 360 5.94 8.09 -20.95
CA LEU A 360 5.37 8.14 -19.60
C LEU A 360 6.44 8.43 -18.56
N VAL A 361 6.12 9.29 -17.61
CA VAL A 361 6.87 9.46 -16.36
C VAL A 361 5.95 9.14 -15.20
N VAL A 362 6.38 8.23 -14.34
CA VAL A 362 5.72 7.94 -13.06
C VAL A 362 6.57 8.53 -11.94
N LEU A 363 6.03 9.52 -11.24
CA LEU A 363 6.66 10.15 -10.07
C LEU A 363 5.94 9.70 -8.81
N GLU A 364 6.65 8.92 -8.01
CA GLU A 364 6.18 8.39 -6.72
C GLU A 364 6.96 9.00 -5.56
N CYS A 365 6.49 8.71 -4.36
CA CYS A 365 7.02 9.18 -3.08
C CYS A 365 7.42 7.97 -2.20
N HIS A 366 8.26 8.14 -1.17
CA HIS A 366 8.72 7.02 -0.32
C HIS A 366 8.59 7.28 1.19
N ASN A 367 8.48 6.18 1.96
CA ASN A 367 8.41 6.11 3.42
C ASN A 367 9.80 6.15 4.09
N PHE A 368 9.93 6.85 5.22
CA PHE A 368 11.10 6.82 6.10
C PHE A 368 10.66 7.09 7.52
N ASP A 369 10.81 6.09 8.38
CA ASP A 369 10.60 6.30 9.80
C ASP A 369 11.86 6.85 10.45
N VAL A 370 11.75 8.07 10.98
CA VAL A 370 12.66 8.61 11.99
C VAL A 370 12.12 8.22 13.37
N PHE A 371 12.17 6.92 13.75
CA PHE A 371 12.33 6.46 15.15
C PHE A 371 12.21 4.92 15.30
N SER A 372 13.29 4.25 15.76
CA SER A 372 13.25 3.06 16.65
C SER A 372 14.69 2.70 17.08
N LEU A 373 15.15 3.21 18.23
CA LEU A 373 15.36 2.51 19.51
C LEU A 373 16.68 1.69 19.64
N LEU A 374 17.57 2.26 20.47
CA LEU A 374 18.59 1.67 21.35
C LEU A 374 19.96 1.20 20.79
N ASP A 375 21.00 1.84 21.34
CA ASP A 375 22.36 1.37 21.67
C ASP A 375 23.10 0.47 20.66
N HIS A 376 23.77 1.12 19.70
CA HIS A 376 25.24 1.16 19.54
C HIS A 376 25.60 1.48 18.08
N ALA A 377 26.35 2.58 17.92
CA ALA A 377 26.92 3.14 16.68
C ALA A 377 25.94 3.92 15.76
N PRO A 378 26.08 5.27 15.64
CA PRO A 378 25.34 6.04 14.66
C PRO A 378 25.90 5.76 13.26
N LEU A 379 25.22 4.90 12.49
CA LEU A 379 25.27 5.00 11.04
C LEU A 379 24.50 6.27 10.63
N PRO A 380 24.95 7.01 9.60
CA PRO A 380 24.25 8.21 9.17
C PRO A 380 22.80 7.85 8.79
N PRO A 381 21.78 8.54 9.34
CA PRO A 381 20.42 8.40 8.87
C PRO A 381 20.42 8.80 7.39
N SER A 382 19.98 7.91 6.51
CA SER A 382 19.97 8.14 5.06
C SER A 382 18.55 8.12 4.52
N GLN A 383 17.95 9.31 4.48
CA GLN A 383 17.39 10.00 3.32
C GLN A 383 16.33 9.27 2.51
N LEU A 384 15.08 9.13 3.00
CA LEU A 384 13.96 8.73 2.15
C LEU A 384 12.67 9.52 2.42
N GLY A 385 11.95 9.93 1.37
CA GLY A 385 10.82 10.84 1.58
C GLY A 385 9.93 11.08 0.36
N PRO A 386 8.76 11.68 0.57
CA PRO A 386 7.78 12.11 -0.43
C PRO A 386 8.16 13.41 -1.18
N PHE A 387 7.21 14.05 -1.89
CA PHE A 387 7.47 15.31 -2.63
C PHE A 387 7.90 16.41 -1.67
N VAL A 388 7.17 16.56 -0.56
CA VAL A 388 7.60 17.38 0.58
C VAL A 388 7.47 16.51 1.83
N ASP A 389 8.60 16.10 2.38
CA ASP A 389 8.64 15.16 3.50
C ASP A 389 8.34 15.82 4.84
N ILE A 390 7.27 15.39 5.50
CA ILE A 390 6.91 15.87 6.84
C ILE A 390 7.98 15.55 7.90
N ASP A 391 8.79 14.49 7.74
CA ASP A 391 9.94 14.23 8.61
C ASP A 391 11.28 14.71 8.05
N HIS A 392 11.30 15.50 6.96
CA HIS A 392 12.54 16.15 6.54
C HIS A 392 13.13 16.92 7.74
N PRO A 393 14.43 16.80 8.08
CA PRO A 393 14.98 17.38 9.30
C PRO A 393 14.64 18.87 9.49
N LEU A 394 14.78 19.67 8.43
CA LEU A 394 14.44 21.09 8.45
C LEU A 394 12.94 21.36 8.62
N ILE A 395 12.07 20.55 8.01
CA ILE A 395 10.61 20.70 8.13
C ILE A 395 10.15 20.32 9.54
N LYS A 396 10.64 19.18 10.04
CA LYS A 396 10.32 18.67 11.39
C LYS A 396 10.79 19.61 12.50
N LEU A 397 11.94 20.28 12.31
CA LEU A 397 12.44 21.30 13.22
C LEU A 397 11.69 22.64 13.10
N GLY A 398 10.91 22.84 12.04
CA GLY A 398 10.31 24.13 11.70
C GLY A 398 11.32 25.16 11.22
N ASP A 399 12.51 24.73 10.77
CA ASP A 399 13.57 25.57 10.20
C ASP A 399 13.28 25.85 8.71
N ILE A 400 12.12 26.46 8.47
CA ILE A 400 11.63 26.84 7.14
C ILE A 400 11.02 28.25 7.19
N ASP A 401 11.32 29.06 6.17
CA ASP A 401 10.86 30.45 6.08
C ASP A 401 9.58 30.60 5.23
N CYS A 402 8.93 29.50 4.86
CA CYS A 402 7.74 29.49 4.00
C CYS A 402 6.75 28.38 4.40
N SER A 403 5.51 28.45 3.88
CA SER A 403 4.53 27.37 4.06
C SER A 403 4.89 26.14 3.24
N LEU A 404 4.39 24.98 3.65
CA LEU A 404 4.63 23.71 2.94
C LEU A 404 4.06 23.72 1.53
N GLU A 405 2.89 24.34 1.34
CA GLU A 405 2.26 24.54 0.03
C GLU A 405 3.12 25.46 -0.84
N SER A 406 3.67 26.54 -0.26
CA SER A 406 4.56 27.46 -0.99
C SER A 406 5.86 26.77 -1.42
N LEU A 407 6.40 25.92 -0.55
CA LEU A 407 7.56 25.09 -0.86
C LEU A 407 7.25 24.10 -1.99
N PHE A 408 6.12 23.40 -1.92
CA PHE A 408 5.67 22.48 -2.97
C PHE A 408 5.48 23.21 -4.31
N GLN A 409 4.77 24.33 -4.32
CA GLN A 409 4.56 25.12 -5.53
C GLN A 409 5.89 25.53 -6.16
N THR A 410 6.82 26.04 -5.33
CA THR A 410 8.10 26.58 -5.78
C THR A 410 9.00 25.46 -6.30
N GLN A 411 9.06 24.33 -5.61
CA GLN A 411 10.04 23.29 -5.89
C GLN A 411 9.51 22.22 -6.84
N ILE A 412 8.26 21.81 -6.68
CA ILE A 412 7.64 20.73 -7.45
C ILE A 412 6.85 21.29 -8.63
N SER A 413 5.84 22.13 -8.36
CA SER A 413 4.90 22.57 -9.41
C SER A 413 5.56 23.39 -10.51
N MET A 414 6.48 24.31 -10.19
CA MET A 414 7.23 25.06 -11.22
C MET A 414 8.06 24.13 -12.14
N ARG A 415 8.62 23.05 -11.59
CA ARG A 415 9.40 22.08 -12.36
C ARG A 415 8.50 21.18 -13.22
N LEU A 416 7.33 20.77 -12.70
CA LEU A 416 6.31 20.06 -13.48
C LEU A 416 5.76 20.93 -14.63
N GLN A 417 5.53 22.23 -14.38
CA GLN A 417 5.11 23.18 -15.43
C GLN A 417 6.19 23.34 -16.51
N ARG A 418 7.46 23.37 -16.12
CA ARG A 418 8.58 23.39 -17.07
C ARG A 418 8.60 22.13 -17.92
N LEU A 419 8.42 20.96 -17.30
CA LEU A 419 8.38 19.68 -17.99
C LEU A 419 7.22 19.61 -19.00
N ASP A 420 6.00 19.96 -18.58
CA ASP A 420 4.79 19.96 -19.43
C ASP A 420 4.95 20.87 -20.67
N ARG A 421 5.64 22.01 -20.52
CA ARG A 421 5.95 22.91 -21.64
C ARG A 421 7.05 22.38 -22.57
N ALA A 422 8.08 21.76 -22.01
CA ALA A 422 9.23 21.27 -22.78
C ALA A 422 8.90 19.97 -23.54
N CYS A 423 8.06 19.12 -22.97
CA CYS A 423 7.77 17.77 -23.46
C CYS A 423 6.25 17.51 -23.46
N PRO A 424 5.45 18.20 -24.30
CA PRO A 424 3.99 18.06 -24.31
C PRO A 424 3.50 16.65 -24.69
N GLY A 425 4.35 15.85 -25.36
CA GLY A 425 4.07 14.46 -25.71
C GLY A 425 4.37 13.45 -24.61
N THR A 426 4.97 13.87 -23.49
CA THR A 426 5.23 13.04 -22.31
C THR A 426 4.05 13.16 -21.36
N THR A 427 3.49 12.01 -20.97
CA THR A 427 2.47 11.99 -19.92
C THR A 427 3.12 11.81 -18.56
N VAL A 428 2.72 12.62 -17.57
CA VAL A 428 3.28 12.55 -16.21
C VAL A 428 2.18 12.07 -15.27
N ILE A 429 2.47 11.03 -14.48
CA ILE A 429 1.62 10.51 -13.41
C ILE A 429 2.27 10.86 -12.08
N LEU A 430 1.47 11.40 -11.16
CA LEU A 430 1.88 11.70 -9.80
C LEU A 430 1.10 10.83 -8.81
N ILE A 431 1.83 10.14 -7.94
CA ILE A 431 1.31 9.23 -6.93
C ILE A 431 1.70 9.77 -5.55
N PRO A 432 0.73 9.98 -4.63
CA PRO A 432 1.00 10.53 -3.31
C PRO A 432 1.62 9.50 -2.35
N HIS A 433 1.99 9.98 -1.18
CA HIS A 433 2.48 9.15 -0.08
C HIS A 433 2.04 9.70 1.29
N VAL A 434 1.92 8.82 2.29
CA VAL A 434 1.34 9.12 3.63
C VAL A 434 2.09 10.16 4.43
N ARG A 435 3.33 10.43 4.02
CA ARG A 435 4.22 11.44 4.60
C ARG A 435 4.25 12.75 3.82
N ASP A 436 3.54 12.86 2.67
CA ASP A 436 3.47 14.12 1.93
C ASP A 436 2.87 15.20 2.84
N ALA A 437 3.70 16.16 3.24
CA ALA A 437 3.35 17.17 4.25
C ALA A 437 2.18 18.06 3.80
N CYS A 438 1.99 18.18 2.49
CA CYS A 438 0.90 18.94 1.88
C CYS A 438 -0.39 18.13 1.72
N HIS A 439 -0.36 16.81 1.91
CA HIS A 439 -1.55 15.98 1.78
C HIS A 439 -2.33 15.97 3.10
N ASP A 440 -3.62 16.24 3.01
CA ASP A 440 -4.55 16.18 4.13
C ASP A 440 -4.92 14.75 4.59
N HIS A 441 -4.39 13.71 3.92
CA HIS A 441 -4.75 12.31 4.12
C HIS A 441 -3.52 11.48 4.49
N ALA A 442 -3.33 11.22 5.78
CA ALA A 442 -2.14 10.58 6.35
C ALA A 442 -2.31 9.08 6.65
N ALA A 443 -3.25 8.40 5.98
CA ALA A 443 -3.50 6.96 6.10
C ALA A 443 -3.50 6.30 4.72
N PHE A 444 -3.12 5.03 4.65
CA PHE A 444 -3.17 4.21 3.44
C PHE A 444 -4.49 3.41 3.41
N PRO A 445 -5.20 3.32 2.27
CA PRO A 445 -4.95 3.96 0.98
C PRO A 445 -5.13 5.49 0.97
N GLN A 446 -4.51 6.21 0.03
CA GLN A 446 -4.56 7.67 -0.07
C GLN A 446 -5.15 8.18 -1.39
N PRO A 447 -6.14 9.08 -1.34
CA PRO A 447 -6.76 9.64 -2.54
C PRO A 447 -5.75 10.43 -3.38
N PRO A 448 -6.04 10.73 -4.65
CA PRO A 448 -5.14 11.53 -5.48
C PRO A 448 -4.88 12.92 -4.87
N LEU A 449 -3.68 13.47 -5.11
CA LEU A 449 -3.22 14.79 -4.60
C LEU A 449 -3.93 15.98 -5.28
N LYS A 450 -5.27 16.03 -5.24
CA LYS A 450 -6.12 17.06 -5.86
C LYS A 450 -6.29 18.28 -4.96
N ILE A 451 -5.18 18.93 -4.62
CA ILE A 451 -5.16 20.10 -3.72
C ILE A 451 -4.96 21.37 -4.55
N PRO A 452 -5.98 22.26 -4.67
CA PRO A 452 -5.93 23.44 -5.54
C PRO A 452 -4.72 24.34 -5.26
N ASP A 453 -4.38 24.52 -3.99
CA ASP A 453 -3.29 25.38 -3.54
C ASP A 453 -1.90 24.85 -3.93
N LEU A 454 -1.77 23.65 -4.47
CA LEU A 454 -0.47 23.15 -4.94
C LEU A 454 -0.14 23.60 -6.36
N HIS A 455 -1.09 24.16 -7.12
CA HIS A 455 -0.88 24.65 -8.50
C HIS A 455 -0.25 23.60 -9.45
N ILE A 456 -0.60 22.33 -9.27
CA ILE A 456 -0.15 21.23 -10.15
C ILE A 456 -0.69 21.47 -11.57
N PRO A 457 0.12 21.32 -12.64
CA PRO A 457 -0.35 21.52 -14.01
C PRO A 457 -1.49 20.56 -14.36
N LYS A 458 -2.48 21.05 -15.10
CA LYS A 458 -3.62 20.22 -15.59
C LYS A 458 -3.19 19.07 -16.53
N GLY A 459 -2.00 19.17 -17.13
CA GLY A 459 -1.43 18.13 -17.98
C GLY A 459 -0.87 16.92 -17.21
N VAL A 460 -0.73 17.04 -15.88
CA VAL A 460 -0.27 15.97 -14.99
C VAL A 460 -1.47 15.16 -14.51
N THR A 461 -1.40 13.84 -14.68
CA THR A 461 -2.41 12.90 -14.19
C THR A 461 -2.15 12.60 -12.72
N LEU A 462 -3.15 12.86 -11.88
CA LEU A 462 -3.11 12.59 -10.44
C LEU A 462 -3.87 11.30 -10.15
N VAL A 463 -3.24 10.34 -9.48
CA VAL A 463 -3.86 9.05 -9.15
C VAL A 463 -3.69 8.72 -7.67
N SER A 464 -4.42 7.72 -7.19
CA SER A 464 -4.37 7.27 -5.80
C SER A 464 -3.09 6.51 -5.47
N ASN A 465 -2.86 6.31 -4.17
CA ASN A 465 -1.87 5.37 -3.66
C ASN A 465 -2.57 4.29 -2.82
N PRO A 466 -2.55 3.02 -3.20
CA PRO A 466 -1.94 2.48 -4.42
C PRO A 466 -2.83 2.73 -5.65
N CYS A 467 -2.39 2.32 -6.82
CA CYS A 467 -3.23 2.30 -8.03
C CYS A 467 -2.87 1.15 -8.97
N GLN A 468 -3.84 0.72 -9.77
CA GLN A 468 -3.63 -0.14 -10.93
C GLN A 468 -4.12 0.57 -12.18
N LEU A 469 -3.21 0.80 -13.12
CA LEU A 469 -3.39 1.61 -14.31
C LEU A 469 -3.19 0.73 -15.54
N ARG A 470 -3.99 0.97 -16.56
CA ARG A 470 -3.72 0.49 -17.91
C ARG A 470 -3.07 1.61 -18.68
N VAL A 471 -1.88 1.34 -19.21
CA VAL A 471 -1.14 2.22 -20.12
C VAL A 471 -1.06 1.50 -21.45
N ASN A 472 -1.87 1.95 -22.41
CA ASN A 472 -2.15 1.21 -23.65
C ASN A 472 -2.58 -0.25 -23.34
N GLU A 473 -1.82 -1.25 -23.77
CA GLU A 473 -2.08 -2.66 -23.50
C GLU A 473 -1.55 -3.16 -22.15
N CYS A 474 -0.66 -2.40 -21.50
CA CYS A 474 0.10 -2.82 -20.33
C CYS A 474 -0.62 -2.46 -19.03
N VAL A 475 -0.79 -3.43 -18.13
CA VAL A 475 -1.29 -3.21 -16.77
C VAL A 475 -0.12 -2.92 -15.84
N VAL A 476 -0.08 -1.70 -15.32
CA VAL A 476 0.93 -1.20 -14.38
C VAL A 476 0.29 -1.03 -13.00
N ALA A 477 0.77 -1.76 -12.01
CA ALA A 477 0.35 -1.63 -10.62
C ALA A 477 1.45 -0.92 -9.82
N VAL A 478 1.06 0.02 -8.97
CA VAL A 478 2.00 0.90 -8.27
C VAL A 478 1.58 1.12 -6.83
N SER A 479 2.54 1.04 -5.91
CA SER A 479 2.35 1.44 -4.52
C SER A 479 3.60 2.07 -3.93
N SER A 480 3.39 3.14 -3.18
CA SER A 480 4.47 3.86 -2.49
C SER A 480 4.80 3.32 -1.10
N ALA A 481 4.01 2.38 -0.57
CA ALA A 481 4.27 1.73 0.71
C ALA A 481 5.44 0.73 0.62
N ASP A 482 6.34 0.71 1.62
CA ASP A 482 7.50 -0.19 1.67
C ASP A 482 7.14 -1.61 2.13
N VAL A 483 6.09 -2.18 1.54
CA VAL A 483 5.54 -3.48 1.93
C VAL A 483 6.58 -4.62 1.82
N LEU A 484 7.56 -4.48 0.93
CA LEU A 484 8.61 -5.48 0.76
C LEU A 484 9.56 -5.52 1.97
N LEU A 485 10.00 -4.37 2.49
CA LEU A 485 10.79 -4.35 3.71
C LEU A 485 9.98 -4.94 4.87
N GLU A 486 8.71 -4.52 4.99
CA GLU A 486 7.87 -4.89 6.12
C GLU A 486 7.56 -6.39 6.17
N ILE A 487 7.11 -6.98 5.05
CA ILE A 487 6.95 -8.45 4.96
C ILE A 487 8.31 -9.13 5.14
N GLY A 488 9.36 -8.57 4.54
CA GLY A 488 10.71 -9.12 4.63
C GLY A 488 11.21 -9.24 6.07
N SER A 489 10.88 -8.28 6.93
CA SER A 489 11.30 -8.28 8.33
C SER A 489 10.61 -9.37 9.16
N GLN A 490 9.39 -9.76 8.78
CA GLN A 490 8.54 -10.73 9.48
C GLN A 490 8.47 -12.11 8.80
N GLU A 491 9.03 -12.27 7.59
CA GLU A 491 8.97 -13.54 6.83
C GLU A 491 9.71 -14.67 7.56
N LEU A 492 9.03 -15.81 7.66
CA LEU A 492 9.57 -17.12 7.99
C LEU A 492 9.71 -17.95 6.70
N ALA A 493 10.94 -18.25 6.30
CA ALA A 493 11.22 -19.04 5.10
C ALA A 493 12.02 -20.31 5.44
N ARG A 494 11.53 -21.46 4.97
CA ARG A 494 12.25 -22.73 4.91
C ARG A 494 12.41 -23.12 3.44
N PRO A 495 13.42 -22.58 2.72
CA PRO A 495 13.59 -22.86 1.30
C PRO A 495 14.18 -24.27 1.07
N LYS A 496 13.83 -24.89 -0.07
CA LYS A 496 14.43 -26.18 -0.47
C LYS A 496 15.91 -26.08 -0.85
N VAL A 497 16.34 -24.91 -1.31
CA VAL A 497 17.72 -24.62 -1.75
C VAL A 497 18.31 -23.50 -0.88
N SER A 498 19.59 -23.63 -0.51
CA SER A 498 20.30 -22.67 0.35
C SER A 498 20.38 -21.26 -0.25
N VAL A 499 20.42 -21.15 -1.57
CA VAL A 499 20.33 -19.87 -2.29
C VAL A 499 18.88 -19.65 -2.71
N SER A 500 18.19 -18.74 -2.02
CA SER A 500 16.80 -18.43 -2.31
C SER A 500 16.62 -16.94 -2.61
N ASP A 501 15.92 -16.66 -3.71
CA ASP A 501 15.65 -15.31 -4.20
C ASP A 501 14.61 -14.63 -3.30
N ARG A 502 15.07 -13.88 -2.30
CA ARG A 502 14.21 -13.23 -1.32
C ARG A 502 13.24 -12.25 -1.98
N MET A 503 13.70 -11.40 -2.89
CA MET A 503 12.80 -10.44 -3.52
C MET A 503 11.76 -11.14 -4.37
N GLY A 504 12.14 -12.14 -5.17
CA GLY A 504 11.16 -12.93 -5.91
C GLY A 504 10.09 -13.58 -5.03
N ARG A 505 10.43 -14.01 -3.81
CA ARG A 505 9.45 -14.54 -2.85
C ARG A 505 8.55 -13.46 -2.26
N LEU A 506 9.10 -12.33 -1.83
CA LEU A 506 8.30 -11.22 -1.28
C LEU A 506 7.33 -10.66 -2.31
N SER A 507 7.79 -10.44 -3.54
CA SER A 507 6.96 -10.06 -4.68
C SER A 507 5.84 -11.07 -4.96
N ARG A 508 6.16 -12.37 -4.85
CA ARG A 508 5.15 -13.43 -5.02
C ARG A 508 4.10 -13.39 -3.92
N HIS A 509 4.47 -13.07 -2.68
CA HIS A 509 3.50 -12.89 -1.59
C HIS A 509 2.47 -11.80 -1.92
N ILE A 510 2.91 -10.65 -2.44
CA ILE A 510 2.03 -9.55 -2.86
C ILE A 510 1.02 -10.02 -3.91
N LEU A 511 1.49 -10.69 -4.97
CA LEU A 511 0.62 -11.20 -6.03
C LEU A 511 -0.35 -12.29 -5.52
N GLN A 512 0.14 -13.27 -4.75
CA GLN A 512 -0.69 -14.36 -4.23
C GLN A 512 -1.73 -13.86 -3.23
N GLN A 513 -1.40 -12.85 -2.43
CA GLN A 513 -2.32 -12.24 -1.49
C GLN A 513 -3.17 -11.14 -2.12
N ARG A 514 -3.04 -10.90 -3.43
CA ARG A 514 -3.87 -9.97 -4.20
C ARG A 514 -4.07 -8.63 -3.49
N SER A 515 -3.02 -8.09 -2.87
CA SER A 515 -3.11 -6.82 -2.15
C SER A 515 -1.75 -6.14 -2.10
N PHE A 516 -1.77 -4.82 -2.22
CA PHE A 516 -0.59 -3.98 -2.07
C PHE A 516 -0.04 -3.97 -0.64
N TYR A 517 -0.83 -4.34 0.38
CA TYR A 517 -0.37 -4.41 1.76
C TYR A 517 -1.04 -5.58 2.53
N PRO A 518 -0.54 -6.82 2.38
CA PRO A 518 -1.13 -8.00 3.02
C PRO A 518 -0.60 -8.29 4.43
N LEU A 519 0.40 -7.55 4.92
CA LEU A 519 0.96 -7.74 6.26
C LEU A 519 -0.06 -7.34 7.32
N PHE A 520 -0.32 -8.24 8.27
CA PHE A 520 -1.20 -7.93 9.40
C PHE A 520 -0.70 -8.57 10.71
N PRO A 521 -0.64 -7.82 11.83
CA PRO A 521 -0.86 -6.36 11.93
C PRO A 521 0.07 -5.55 11.03
N PRO A 522 -0.32 -4.32 10.60
CA PRO A 522 0.58 -3.46 9.84
C PRO A 522 1.87 -3.18 10.61
N ALA A 523 2.93 -2.84 9.89
CA ALA A 523 4.19 -2.46 10.53
C ALA A 523 4.00 -1.23 11.44
N PRO A 524 4.77 -1.11 12.52
CA PRO A 524 4.76 0.11 13.33
C PRO A 524 5.06 1.33 12.45
N GLY A 525 4.23 2.39 12.57
CA GLY A 525 4.34 3.59 11.73
C GLY A 525 3.40 3.61 10.53
N ASP A 526 2.99 2.44 10.02
CA ASP A 526 2.07 2.36 8.88
C ASP A 526 0.61 2.45 9.34
N ASN A 527 -0.05 3.54 8.96
CA ASN A 527 -1.46 3.77 9.25
C ASN A 527 -2.31 3.23 8.09
N LEU A 528 -3.05 2.15 8.33
CA LEU A 528 -3.97 1.56 7.36
C LEU A 528 -5.42 1.77 7.78
N ASP A 529 -6.24 2.27 6.85
CA ASP A 529 -7.69 2.35 6.98
C ASP A 529 -8.32 1.05 6.46
N PHE A 530 -8.90 0.28 7.38
CA PHE A 530 -9.39 -1.07 7.07
C PHE A 530 -10.75 -1.07 6.38
N GLU A 531 -11.54 0.01 6.49
CA GLU A 531 -12.82 0.14 5.78
C GLU A 531 -12.60 0.21 4.27
N HIS A 532 -11.43 0.70 3.87
CA HIS A 532 -11.04 0.92 2.48
C HIS A 532 -10.11 -0.18 1.93
N MET A 533 -10.01 -1.34 2.60
CA MET A 533 -9.24 -2.50 2.14
C MET A 533 -9.51 -2.93 0.68
N PRO A 534 -10.74 -2.85 0.14
CA PRO A 534 -10.99 -3.15 -1.27
C PRO A 534 -10.16 -2.29 -2.24
N GLN A 535 -9.81 -1.05 -1.87
CA GLN A 535 -9.03 -0.14 -2.71
C GLN A 535 -7.54 -0.51 -2.79
N ILE A 536 -7.06 -1.36 -1.88
CA ILE A 536 -5.67 -1.87 -1.89
C ILE A 536 -5.58 -3.29 -2.44
N GLN A 537 -6.66 -3.81 -3.02
CA GLN A 537 -6.72 -5.12 -3.65
C GLN A 537 -6.16 -5.05 -5.08
N LEU A 538 -5.42 -6.09 -5.46
CA LEU A 538 -4.99 -6.29 -6.85
C LEU A 538 -6.12 -7.01 -7.60
N GLU A 539 -6.78 -6.31 -8.51
CA GLU A 539 -7.91 -6.85 -9.28
C GLU A 539 -7.44 -7.82 -10.37
N ALA A 540 -6.29 -7.53 -10.97
CA ALA A 540 -5.68 -8.38 -11.98
C ALA A 540 -4.18 -8.54 -11.74
N THR A 541 -3.58 -9.57 -12.34
CA THR A 541 -2.12 -9.69 -12.39
C THR A 541 -1.57 -8.53 -13.23
N PRO A 542 -0.74 -7.65 -12.65
CA PRO A 542 -0.10 -6.59 -13.42
C PRO A 542 1.01 -7.17 -14.30
N ASP A 543 1.23 -6.58 -15.48
CA ASP A 543 2.40 -6.85 -16.33
C ASP A 543 3.66 -6.23 -15.71
N VAL A 544 3.50 -5.04 -15.13
CA VAL A 544 4.53 -4.31 -14.41
C VAL A 544 4.00 -3.97 -13.01
N LEU A 545 4.63 -4.54 -11.98
CA LEU A 545 4.38 -4.15 -10.59
C LEU A 545 5.56 -3.32 -10.11
N ILE A 546 5.28 -2.10 -9.67
CA ILE A 546 6.22 -1.14 -9.12
C ILE A 546 5.98 -1.09 -7.62
N LEU A 547 6.93 -1.63 -6.85
CA LEU A 547 6.92 -1.56 -5.38
C LEU A 547 8.17 -0.84 -4.93
N ASN A 548 7.95 0.26 -4.23
CA ASN A 548 9.01 1.03 -3.61
C ASN A 548 9.53 0.32 -2.36
N SER A 549 10.86 0.30 -2.19
CA SER A 549 11.46 -0.29 -1.00
C SER A 549 12.86 0.22 -0.69
N ARG A 550 13.17 0.31 0.61
CA ARG A 550 14.52 0.55 1.16
C ARG A 550 15.50 -0.57 0.86
N LEU A 551 15.01 -1.74 0.46
CA LEU A 551 15.84 -2.85 0.05
C LEU A 551 16.57 -2.52 -1.26
N ARG A 552 17.66 -3.24 -1.53
CA ARG A 552 18.39 -3.06 -2.79
C ARG A 552 17.45 -3.28 -3.98
N PHE A 553 17.45 -2.31 -4.89
CA PHE A 553 16.78 -2.37 -6.19
C PHE A 553 16.88 -3.73 -6.86
N VAL A 554 15.74 -4.22 -7.34
CA VAL A 554 15.71 -5.35 -8.27
C VAL A 554 14.61 -5.08 -9.31
N LEU A 555 15.02 -4.88 -10.56
CA LEU A 555 14.09 -4.80 -11.71
C LEU A 555 13.54 -6.15 -12.01
N TYR A 556 12.32 -6.17 -12.60
CA TYR A 556 11.39 -7.29 -12.55
C TYR A 556 10.06 -7.37 -13.44
N PHE A 557 9.89 -8.19 -14.50
CA PHE A 557 8.64 -8.24 -15.31
C PHE A 557 7.71 -9.45 -15.10
N CYS A 558 6.39 -9.22 -15.05
CA CYS A 558 5.36 -10.24 -14.87
C CYS A 558 4.85 -10.75 -16.24
N PHE A 559 5.63 -11.59 -16.93
CA PHE A 559 5.13 -12.24 -18.15
C PHE A 559 4.50 -13.60 -17.83
N SER A 560 3.42 -13.93 -18.55
CA SER A 560 2.65 -15.19 -18.43
C SER A 560 3.48 -16.48 -18.69
N TYR A 561 4.75 -16.36 -19.08
CA TYR A 561 5.74 -17.45 -18.97
C TYR A 561 6.40 -17.47 -17.58
N PHE A 562 5.62 -17.78 -16.54
CA PHE A 562 6.17 -18.08 -15.21
C PHE A 562 6.79 -19.50 -15.19
N HIS A 563 7.91 -19.64 -15.89
CA HIS A 563 9.04 -20.51 -15.49
C HIS A 563 10.35 -19.73 -15.29
N SER A 564 10.32 -18.42 -15.47
CA SER A 564 11.40 -17.57 -14.99
C SER A 564 10.76 -16.40 -14.29
N LYS A 565 11.29 -16.16 -13.08
CA LYS A 565 11.09 -15.03 -12.17
C LYS A 565 10.89 -13.73 -12.96
N LYS A 566 10.32 -12.66 -12.37
CA LYS A 566 11.09 -11.50 -11.86
C LYS A 566 10.00 -10.31 -11.62
N LEU A 567 10.01 -9.37 -10.60
CA LEU A 567 9.11 -8.16 -10.30
C LEU A 567 9.69 -6.70 -9.90
N ILE A 568 9.43 -5.57 -10.62
CA ILE A 568 10.20 -4.27 -10.56
C ILE A 568 10.15 -3.54 -9.19
N ALA A 569 11.31 -3.13 -8.66
CA ALA A 569 11.43 -2.15 -7.57
C ALA A 569 12.46 -1.06 -7.93
N PRO A 570 12.07 0.22 -8.18
CA PRO A 570 12.97 1.30 -8.58
C PRO A 570 13.93 1.78 -7.48
N ARG A 571 15.08 2.38 -7.86
CA ARG A 571 16.15 2.85 -6.96
C ARG A 571 16.03 4.37 -6.84
N TYR A 572 16.34 4.89 -5.67
CA TYR A 572 16.37 6.33 -5.40
C TYR A 572 17.36 7.07 -6.28
N LEU A 573 17.03 8.33 -6.59
CA LEU A 573 17.82 9.22 -7.44
C LEU A 573 19.16 9.66 -6.81
N LEU A 574 19.44 9.25 -5.58
CA LEU A 574 20.60 9.66 -4.79
C LEU A 574 21.32 8.44 -4.21
N ASP A 575 22.64 8.38 -4.41
CA ASP A 575 23.51 7.55 -3.59
C ASP A 575 24.89 8.20 -3.42
N HIS A 576 25.44 8.08 -2.21
CA HIS A 576 26.80 8.49 -1.88
C HIS A 576 27.68 7.25 -1.65
N ASN A 577 28.89 7.30 -2.23
CA ASN A 577 29.94 6.29 -2.16
C ASN A 577 30.04 5.55 -0.81
N ILE A 578 29.79 4.24 -0.84
CA ILE A 578 30.26 3.30 0.19
C ILE A 578 31.61 2.74 -0.30
N PRO A 579 32.69 2.82 0.50
CA PRO A 579 33.99 2.29 0.13
C PRO A 579 33.95 0.76 0.02
N SER A 580 34.57 0.25 -1.03
CA SER A 580 34.63 -1.16 -1.39
C SER A 580 35.80 -1.83 -0.68
N ASP A 581 35.57 -2.38 0.51
CA ASP A 581 36.52 -3.29 1.15
C ASP A 581 35.78 -4.48 1.80
N CYS A 582 35.61 -5.56 1.03
CA CYS A 582 35.59 -6.94 1.52
C CYS A 582 35.61 -7.93 0.34
N LEU A 583 36.78 -8.11 -0.29
CA LEU A 583 37.05 -9.25 -1.16
C LEU A 583 38.46 -9.76 -0.89
N THR A 584 38.60 -10.65 0.09
CA THR A 584 39.69 -11.62 0.12
C THR A 584 39.14 -12.98 0.54
N CYS A 585 38.70 -13.77 -0.43
CA CYS A 585 38.76 -15.23 -0.33
C CYS A 585 39.70 -15.72 -1.43
N SER A 586 40.94 -15.90 -1.04
CA SER A 586 41.99 -16.55 -1.79
C SER A 586 41.82 -18.06 -1.69
N ASP A 587 41.18 -18.68 -2.67
CA ASP A 587 41.56 -20.04 -3.06
C ASP A 587 41.14 -20.36 -4.51
N ARG A 588 42.10 -20.16 -5.42
CA ARG A 588 42.05 -20.70 -6.78
C ARG A 588 42.62 -22.11 -6.74
N ARG A 589 41.76 -23.14 -6.75
CA ARG A 589 42.00 -24.44 -7.40
C ARG A 589 40.74 -25.31 -7.30
N GLN A 590 40.39 -25.93 -8.42
CA GLN A 590 39.32 -26.92 -8.63
C GLN A 590 37.93 -26.36 -9.00
N CYS A 591 37.75 -26.04 -10.28
CA CYS A 591 36.53 -26.34 -11.02
C CYS A 591 36.90 -26.51 -12.51
N ARG A 592 37.06 -27.76 -12.97
CA ARG A 592 37.21 -28.11 -14.38
C ARG A 592 35.82 -28.09 -15.03
N VAL A 593 35.64 -27.23 -16.03
CA VAL A 593 34.47 -27.19 -16.89
C VAL A 593 34.62 -28.24 -17.99
N HIS A 594 33.66 -29.16 -18.12
CA HIS A 594 33.49 -29.98 -19.32
C HIS A 594 32.57 -29.25 -20.31
N GLN A 595 33.11 -28.85 -21.46
CA GLN A 595 32.34 -28.46 -22.65
C GLN A 595 32.24 -29.66 -23.62
N PRO A 596 31.08 -29.94 -24.22
CA PRO A 596 31.00 -30.67 -25.48
C PRO A 596 30.98 -29.71 -26.68
N ARG A 597 31.65 -30.15 -27.75
CA ARG A 597 31.92 -29.46 -29.02
C ARG A 597 30.71 -29.50 -29.97
N LEU A 598 30.63 -28.45 -30.79
CA LEU A 598 29.81 -28.31 -32.00
C LEU A 598 30.44 -29.03 -33.20
N THR A 599 29.65 -29.86 -33.89
CA THR A 599 29.79 -30.41 -35.27
C THR A 599 28.41 -30.98 -35.61
N ASP A 600 27.71 -30.80 -36.72
CA ASP A 600 27.96 -30.26 -38.06
C ASP A 600 26.60 -29.79 -38.63
N GLN A 601 26.60 -28.78 -39.51
CA GLN A 601 25.45 -28.47 -40.39
C GLN A 601 25.46 -29.36 -41.64
N PRO A 602 24.30 -29.48 -42.32
CA PRO A 602 24.33 -29.21 -43.76
C PRO A 602 23.27 -28.18 -44.19
N ARG A 603 23.67 -27.38 -45.19
CA ARG A 603 22.85 -26.42 -45.95
C ARG A 603 21.99 -27.14 -46.98
N LEU A 604 20.81 -26.59 -47.31
CA LEU A 604 20.21 -26.61 -48.66
C LEU A 604 19.10 -25.53 -48.76
N ASN A 605 18.97 -24.97 -49.97
CA ASN A 605 18.24 -23.76 -50.35
C ASN A 605 16.79 -24.01 -50.84
N ASP A 606 16.07 -22.89 -50.93
CA ASP A 606 14.99 -22.50 -51.86
C ASP A 606 13.51 -22.88 -51.60
N GLN A 607 12.76 -21.80 -51.37
CA GLN A 607 11.41 -21.40 -51.88
C GLN A 607 10.16 -22.29 -51.70
N GLU A 608 9.06 -21.55 -51.45
CA GLU A 608 7.62 -21.92 -51.52
C GLU A 608 6.89 -22.38 -50.23
N ALA A 609 6.22 -21.40 -49.61
CA ALA A 609 4.75 -21.31 -49.46
C ALA A 609 3.93 -22.48 -48.84
N VAL A 610 3.15 -22.09 -47.82
CA VAL A 610 1.75 -22.50 -47.51
C VAL A 610 1.53 -23.74 -46.60
N GLU A 611 0.86 -23.43 -45.48
CA GLU A 611 -0.07 -24.25 -44.67
C GLU A 611 0.40 -25.39 -43.75
N ARG A 612 -0.04 -25.24 -42.48
CA ARG A 612 -0.44 -26.24 -41.47
C ARG A 612 0.65 -27.11 -40.83
N ASN A 613 0.76 -27.02 -39.50
CA ASN A 613 0.23 -28.07 -38.63
C ASN A 613 0.22 -27.65 -37.16
N VAL A 614 -1.01 -27.46 -36.66
CA VAL A 614 -1.38 -27.57 -35.25
C VAL A 614 -1.47 -29.06 -34.93
N CYS A 615 -0.69 -29.54 -33.97
CA CYS A 615 -0.93 -30.83 -33.33
C CYS A 615 -1.28 -30.59 -31.86
N ALA A 616 -2.58 -30.60 -31.61
CA ALA A 616 -3.17 -30.86 -30.31
C ALA A 616 -3.06 -32.35 -29.98
N TYR A 617 -2.84 -32.68 -28.71
CA TYR A 617 -3.15 -34.01 -28.16
C TYR A 617 -4.33 -33.86 -27.19
N ASP A 618 -5.47 -34.31 -27.71
CA ASP A 618 -6.54 -35.10 -27.09
C ASP A 618 -7.07 -34.75 -25.70
N VAL A 619 -8.23 -34.07 -25.72
CA VAL A 619 -9.37 -34.31 -24.83
C VAL A 619 -10.49 -34.87 -25.70
N ALA A 620 -10.98 -36.06 -25.37
CA ALA A 620 -12.09 -36.71 -26.07
C ALA A 620 -13.46 -36.16 -25.61
N PRO A 621 -14.39 -35.86 -26.55
CA PRO A 621 -15.81 -35.82 -26.24
C PRO A 621 -16.57 -36.90 -27.00
N ALA A 622 -17.41 -37.65 -26.29
CA ALA A 622 -18.35 -38.59 -26.88
C ALA A 622 -19.62 -37.85 -27.34
N ALA A 623 -19.87 -37.83 -28.65
CA ALA A 623 -21.14 -37.40 -29.23
C ALA A 623 -22.02 -38.63 -29.51
N THR A 624 -23.25 -38.54 -29.02
CA THR A 624 -24.41 -39.36 -29.38
C THR A 624 -24.79 -39.18 -30.85
N GLY A 625 -25.14 -40.26 -31.55
CA GLY A 625 -25.73 -40.16 -32.89
C GLY A 625 -26.03 -41.48 -33.59
N GLY A 626 -27.12 -42.15 -33.17
CA GLY A 626 -28.09 -42.86 -34.04
C GLY A 626 -27.66 -44.05 -34.91
N GLY A 627 -28.39 -45.17 -34.75
CA GLY A 627 -28.72 -46.01 -35.91
C GLY A 627 -28.74 -47.53 -35.72
N ARG A 628 -29.91 -48.03 -35.33
CA ARG A 628 -30.58 -49.28 -35.79
C ARG A 628 -29.90 -50.66 -35.62
N ASP A 629 -30.71 -51.50 -34.95
CA ASP A 629 -31.14 -52.85 -35.33
C ASP A 629 -30.79 -54.00 -34.38
N ARG A 630 -31.84 -54.38 -33.63
CA ARG A 630 -32.53 -55.68 -33.70
C ARG A 630 -31.94 -56.88 -32.94
N TRP A 631 -32.74 -57.30 -31.94
CA TRP A 631 -32.96 -58.68 -31.43
C TRP A 631 -31.75 -59.29 -30.68
N GLU A 632 -31.85 -59.84 -29.47
CA GLU A 632 -32.73 -60.94 -29.09
C GLU A 632 -32.68 -61.21 -27.56
N ARG A 633 -33.85 -61.58 -27.01
CA ARG A 633 -34.13 -62.55 -25.93
C ARG A 633 -33.09 -62.82 -24.82
N GLY A 634 -33.55 -62.75 -23.56
CA GLY A 634 -33.09 -63.72 -22.55
C GLY A 634 -33.28 -63.39 -21.07
N LYS A 635 -34.52 -63.53 -20.57
CA LYS A 635 -34.91 -64.07 -19.25
C LYS A 635 -33.96 -63.94 -18.03
N GLY A 636 -34.52 -63.40 -16.94
CA GLY A 636 -34.69 -64.21 -15.73
C GLY A 636 -34.46 -63.54 -14.37
N VAL A 637 -35.59 -63.40 -13.63
CA VAL A 637 -35.77 -63.67 -12.18
C VAL A 637 -34.93 -62.83 -11.19
N GLY A 638 -35.49 -62.16 -10.16
CA GLY A 638 -36.83 -62.06 -9.62
C GLY A 638 -36.82 -61.36 -8.25
N THR A 639 -38.01 -60.87 -7.82
CA THR A 639 -38.51 -60.65 -6.43
C THR A 639 -37.70 -59.73 -5.50
N SER A 640 -38.23 -58.80 -4.70
CA SER A 640 -39.50 -58.62 -3.96
C SER A 640 -39.43 -57.21 -3.30
N GLU A 641 -40.42 -56.32 -3.41
CA GLU A 641 -41.51 -56.02 -2.44
C GLU A 641 -41.40 -54.60 -1.83
N GLY A 642 -42.57 -53.94 -1.67
CA GLY A 642 -42.84 -52.84 -0.72
C GLY A 642 -42.80 -51.40 -1.27
N ARG A 643 -43.86 -50.89 -1.91
CA ARG A 643 -44.92 -50.00 -1.34
C ARG A 643 -44.39 -48.80 -0.53
N TYR A 644 -44.60 -47.57 -1.01
CA TYR A 644 -45.73 -46.70 -0.65
C TYR A 644 -45.80 -45.51 -1.62
N SER A 645 -47.00 -45.26 -2.13
CA SER A 645 -47.41 -44.08 -2.89
C SER A 645 -48.12 -43.15 -1.94
N GLU A 646 -47.92 -41.84 -2.06
CA GLU A 646 -48.98 -40.86 -1.84
C GLU A 646 -48.76 -39.67 -2.78
N ASP A 647 -49.64 -39.63 -3.78
CA ASP A 647 -49.94 -38.49 -4.64
C ASP A 647 -50.48 -37.33 -3.82
N LEU A 648 -50.20 -36.09 -4.25
CA LEU A 648 -51.20 -35.03 -4.36
C LEU A 648 -50.67 -33.96 -5.31
N GLY A 649 -51.28 -33.89 -6.48
CA GLY A 649 -50.98 -32.90 -7.51
C GLY A 649 -51.86 -31.65 -7.44
N CYS A 650 -51.66 -30.87 -8.51
CA CYS A 650 -52.52 -29.84 -9.09
C CYS A 650 -52.36 -28.40 -8.61
N GLY A 651 -51.97 -27.55 -9.58
CA GLY A 651 -52.26 -26.11 -9.56
C GLY A 651 -51.36 -25.28 -10.47
N GLY A 652 -51.41 -25.48 -11.79
CA GLY A 652 -50.73 -24.61 -12.75
C GLY A 652 -51.51 -23.34 -13.08
N VAL A 653 -50.81 -22.30 -13.55
CA VAL A 653 -51.33 -21.28 -14.48
C VAL A 653 -50.18 -20.82 -15.39
N LEU A 654 -50.39 -21.00 -16.70
CA LEU A 654 -49.64 -20.41 -17.81
C LEU A 654 -50.21 -19.02 -18.14
N GLY A 655 -49.37 -18.11 -18.62
CA GLY A 655 -49.80 -16.86 -19.26
C GLY A 655 -48.64 -16.22 -20.03
N SER A 656 -48.70 -16.31 -21.34
CA SER A 656 -47.76 -15.78 -22.33
C SER A 656 -48.26 -14.47 -22.97
N ASP A 657 -47.31 -13.71 -23.53
CA ASP A 657 -47.41 -12.69 -24.59
C ASP A 657 -48.26 -11.41 -24.27
N VAL A 658 -48.14 -10.22 -24.87
CA VAL A 658 -47.57 -9.62 -26.10
C VAL A 658 -47.37 -8.11 -25.74
N SER A 659 -46.34 -7.37 -26.16
CA SER A 659 -46.32 -6.46 -27.33
C SER A 659 -45.04 -5.65 -27.34
#